data_AF-A0A5C7NA63-F1
#
_entry.id   AF-A0A5C7NA63-F1
#
_cell.length_a   1.000
_cell.length_b   1.000
_cell.length_c   1.000
_cell.angle_alpha   90.00
_cell.angle_beta   90.00
_cell.angle_gamma   90.00
#
_symmetry.space_group_name_H-M   'P 1'
#
loop_
_entity.id
_entity.type
_entity.pdbx_description
1 polymer ?
#
loop_
_entity_poly.entity_id
_entity_poly.type
_entity_poly.pdbx_seq_one_letter_code
_entity_poly.pdbx_strand_id
1 'polypeptide(L)'
;MRVRFPQQPADRWALAAVVVSVLVGLYVRILEPVVEPVADAATYTKIASAFTLNPVTTTTSDWSVTGLAMRGVTYPLFVAMILTVFGSLSAVAWMQSIVVVPATVALLHLTGRRTFSPGTGALAAWMYALWLPAQIYTSLIMQETWLALLVTLLLFLLSRCITGGGWPWSVATGLLLAVLALSHAAFQFLGIALVVVLALHRWAFDRGRQRQTLVTALALLAVMVPSVLVRQATGLPQAYEGGHGVGSGGGWAFWIGTHADLHFREPSDGWKFGDITEEGEFARVLADVRSGALATDPHLTEIILSKADSEDLAHETLTDGDFYRAGFANLLDHPTAWPEKIAVGMSALTTIPPGISLYRTADSPAAVGAPWTLLAVLTFAAAFVAIVLLTLLRRPRLIMAAPFLLQLVVLLIARPENRYAIPLWTSCMLLAAVAVGYTRSALRHLVSAQRDPLPTVRIGVIVAAVALLATGVGHSAATPEPSGSLPQTRAQAELDRTRLRQIVFGSRDLPVPDVTWVADPSRSLPSSAVAVNSAEVQLRFGLGSTLIEYLPQSPTGCGLIVHGGHGSWQDAGGLQVAEDALDRGCRVIAADMPAAGVNRDQIAELNDGSRLALRQPDGLHGAFWSLDTPWRSSLDLFLAPVIAAVDRMAATTSDPVTVAGLSGGGWTASVAAALDPRIARSLNVSGSTVYVAGQPCPGDYEECLPTLYEEIPMQTIYTLSASGTEREAVQVLHYYDPCCYAGEQGSWAASVQQAVESIGAGGQYRLVVDRTKPGQHAYMDSSRSILDNWLS
;
A
#
# COMPACT_ATOMS: atom_id res chain seq x y z
N MET A 1 10.72 -47.08 -5.02
CA MET A 1 11.05 -46.24 -3.84
C MET A 1 10.25 -46.75 -2.64
N ARG A 2 10.88 -47.31 -1.60
CA ARG A 2 10.17 -47.64 -0.35
C ARG A 2 10.00 -46.34 0.46
N VAL A 3 8.76 -45.87 0.63
CA VAL A 3 8.43 -44.77 1.55
C VAL A 3 8.75 -45.26 2.96
N ARG A 4 9.89 -44.82 3.52
CA ARG A 4 10.26 -45.12 4.91
C ARG A 4 9.46 -44.19 5.83
N PHE A 5 8.51 -44.75 6.57
CA PHE A 5 7.79 -44.01 7.61
C PHE A 5 8.74 -43.51 8.72
N PRO A 6 8.49 -42.32 9.29
CA PRO A 6 9.32 -41.75 10.34
C PRO A 6 9.36 -42.64 11.60
N GLN A 7 10.58 -43.04 11.99
CA GLN A 7 10.79 -43.97 13.12
C GLN A 7 10.88 -43.28 14.48
N GLN A 8 11.25 -42.00 14.54
CA GLN A 8 11.28 -41.24 15.79
C GLN A 8 9.97 -40.48 16.01
N PRO A 9 9.44 -40.38 17.25
CA PRO A 9 8.20 -39.66 17.55
C PRO A 9 8.20 -38.22 17.01
N ALA A 10 9.31 -37.48 17.19
CA ALA A 10 9.43 -36.11 16.71
C ALA A 10 9.27 -35.95 15.19
N ASP A 11 9.67 -36.96 14.40
CA ASP A 11 9.50 -36.92 12.95
C ASP A 11 8.05 -37.17 12.54
N ARG A 12 7.29 -37.94 13.34
CA ARG A 12 5.83 -38.09 13.15
C ARG A 12 5.11 -36.78 13.48
N TRP A 13 5.51 -36.10 14.55
CA TRP A 13 5.00 -34.78 14.91
C TRP A 13 5.28 -33.73 13.84
N ALA A 14 6.47 -33.75 13.23
CA ALA A 14 6.80 -32.85 12.13
C ALA A 14 6.01 -33.16 10.85
N LEU A 15 5.81 -34.44 10.52
CA LEU A 15 4.93 -34.82 9.42
C LEU A 15 3.50 -34.34 9.65
N ALA A 16 2.99 -34.44 10.88
CA ALA A 16 1.70 -33.87 11.25
C ALA A 16 1.65 -32.35 11.05
N ALA A 17 2.71 -31.60 11.40
CA ALA A 17 2.78 -30.16 11.13
C ALA A 17 2.68 -29.84 9.62
N VAL A 18 3.36 -30.61 8.77
CA VAL A 18 3.27 -30.44 7.30
C VAL A 18 1.84 -30.71 6.82
N VAL A 19 1.22 -31.81 7.27
CA VAL A 19 -0.17 -32.13 6.92
C VAL A 19 -1.13 -31.04 7.41
N VAL A 20 -0.97 -30.57 8.66
CA VAL A 20 -1.78 -29.48 9.21
C VAL A 20 -1.60 -28.21 8.39
N SER A 21 -0.38 -27.85 7.98
CA SER A 21 -0.17 -26.67 7.14
C SER A 21 -0.90 -26.77 5.79
N VAL A 22 -0.98 -27.97 5.20
CA VAL A 22 -1.80 -28.21 3.99
C VAL A 22 -3.28 -28.03 4.31
N LEU A 23 -3.78 -28.64 5.39
CA LEU A 23 -5.19 -28.55 5.79
C LEU A 23 -5.61 -27.11 6.11
N VAL A 24 -4.76 -26.34 6.79
CA VAL A 24 -4.98 -24.91 7.04
C VAL A 24 -4.98 -24.14 5.72
N GLY A 25 -4.03 -24.42 4.82
CA GLY A 25 -4.02 -23.82 3.48
C GLY A 25 -5.30 -24.11 2.69
N LEU A 26 -5.78 -25.36 2.69
CA LEU A 26 -7.05 -25.75 2.07
C LEU A 26 -8.23 -25.01 2.71
N TYR A 27 -8.28 -24.96 4.04
CA TYR A 27 -9.32 -24.25 4.77
C TYR A 27 -9.36 -22.76 4.42
N VAL A 28 -8.20 -22.10 4.43
CA VAL A 28 -8.09 -20.69 4.03
C VAL A 28 -8.53 -20.51 2.59
N ARG A 29 -8.12 -21.35 1.64
CA ARG A 29 -8.55 -21.23 0.23
C ARG A 29 -10.05 -21.45 0.00
N ILE A 30 -10.71 -22.23 0.86
CA ILE A 30 -12.17 -22.44 0.81
C ILE A 30 -12.92 -21.19 1.30
N LEU A 31 -12.39 -20.52 2.33
CA LEU A 31 -13.06 -19.37 2.96
C LEU A 31 -12.66 -18.02 2.35
N GLU A 32 -11.45 -17.93 1.81
CA GLU A 32 -10.85 -16.71 1.31
C GLU A 32 -10.70 -16.77 -0.21
N PRO A 33 -11.54 -16.04 -0.97
CA PRO A 33 -11.35 -15.91 -2.40
C PRO A 33 -9.98 -15.27 -2.68
N VAL A 34 -9.42 -15.61 -3.83
CA VAL A 34 -8.20 -14.97 -4.32
C VAL A 34 -8.54 -13.52 -4.63
N VAL A 35 -7.80 -12.59 -4.02
CA VAL A 35 -8.01 -11.16 -4.24
C VAL A 35 -7.40 -10.79 -5.58
N GLU A 36 -8.08 -9.90 -6.31
CA GLU A 36 -7.51 -9.35 -7.54
C GLU A 36 -6.17 -8.66 -7.23
N PRO A 37 -5.10 -8.92 -8.01
CA PRO A 37 -3.80 -8.33 -7.73
C PRO A 37 -3.85 -6.79 -7.76
N VAL A 38 -3.58 -6.15 -6.63
CA VAL A 38 -3.44 -4.69 -6.49
C VAL A 38 -2.00 -4.30 -6.14
N ALA A 39 -1.64 -3.03 -6.38
CA ALA A 39 -0.33 -2.46 -6.04
C ALA A 39 0.87 -3.35 -6.49
N ASP A 40 1.66 -3.84 -5.53
CA ASP A 40 2.81 -4.72 -5.77
C ASP A 40 2.42 -6.00 -6.54
N ALA A 41 1.22 -6.55 -6.26
CA ALA A 41 0.75 -7.83 -6.78
C ALA A 41 0.44 -7.70 -8.27
N ALA A 42 -0.17 -6.56 -8.63
CA ALA A 42 -0.41 -6.18 -10.00
C ALA A 42 0.91 -6.09 -10.77
N THR A 43 1.94 -5.51 -10.15
CA THR A 43 3.27 -5.38 -10.76
C THR A 43 3.91 -6.76 -11.00
N TYR A 44 3.91 -7.66 -10.00
CA TYR A 44 4.42 -9.03 -10.19
C TYR A 44 3.67 -9.79 -11.29
N THR A 45 2.35 -9.61 -11.35
CA THR A 45 1.49 -10.26 -12.34
C THR A 45 1.74 -9.75 -13.76
N LYS A 46 1.88 -8.43 -13.93
CA LYS A 46 2.23 -7.79 -15.22
C LYS A 46 3.60 -8.24 -15.72
N ILE A 47 4.59 -8.36 -14.83
CA ILE A 47 5.91 -8.90 -15.22
C ILE A 47 5.78 -10.38 -15.60
N ALA A 48 5.02 -11.15 -14.83
CA ALA A 48 4.85 -12.57 -15.07
C ALA A 48 4.17 -12.86 -16.43
N SER A 49 3.18 -12.06 -16.83
CA SER A 49 2.52 -12.22 -18.13
C SER A 49 3.46 -11.99 -19.31
N ALA A 50 4.44 -11.10 -19.18
CA ALA A 50 5.48 -10.88 -20.20
C ALA A 50 6.39 -12.09 -20.43
N PHE A 51 6.52 -12.98 -19.44
CA PHE A 51 7.26 -14.25 -19.58
C PHE A 51 6.41 -15.39 -20.16
N THR A 52 5.09 -15.21 -20.33
CA THR A 52 4.19 -16.26 -20.82
C THR A 52 4.03 -16.21 -22.35
N LEU A 53 3.97 -17.38 -23.00
CA LEU A 53 3.77 -17.49 -24.45
C LEU A 53 2.38 -17.05 -24.92
N ASN A 54 1.42 -16.93 -23.99
CA ASN A 54 0.06 -16.40 -24.20
C ASN A 54 -0.19 -15.30 -23.16
N PRO A 55 0.04 -14.01 -23.50
CA PRO A 55 -0.07 -12.93 -22.53
C PRO A 55 -1.52 -12.81 -22.03
N VAL A 56 -1.70 -12.87 -20.71
CA VAL A 56 -2.99 -12.67 -20.02
C VAL A 56 -3.38 -11.17 -19.99
N THR A 57 -2.42 -10.27 -20.22
CA THR A 57 -2.60 -8.81 -20.28
C THR A 57 -1.98 -8.26 -21.57
N THR A 58 -2.68 -7.38 -22.28
CA THR A 58 -2.13 -6.64 -23.43
C THR A 58 -1.20 -5.53 -22.93
N THR A 59 0.08 -5.83 -22.74
CA THR A 59 1.08 -4.85 -22.29
C THR A 59 2.33 -4.91 -23.16
N THR A 60 2.85 -3.74 -23.51
CA THR A 60 4.10 -3.56 -24.27
C THR A 60 5.31 -4.08 -23.50
N SER A 61 6.37 -4.45 -24.23
CA SER A 61 7.62 -5.02 -23.71
C SER A 61 8.33 -4.14 -22.68
N ASP A 62 8.16 -2.82 -22.76
CA ASP A 62 9.00 -1.85 -22.05
C ASP A 62 8.66 -1.76 -20.55
N TRP A 63 7.39 -1.91 -20.19
CA TRP A 63 6.94 -1.94 -18.78
C TRP A 63 7.45 -3.15 -17.99
N SER A 64 7.65 -4.29 -18.67
CA SER A 64 8.10 -5.52 -18.03
C SER A 64 9.56 -5.43 -17.54
N VAL A 65 10.38 -4.67 -18.25
CA VAL A 65 11.79 -4.40 -17.93
C VAL A 65 11.89 -3.50 -16.70
N THR A 66 11.14 -2.39 -16.66
CA THR A 66 11.09 -1.48 -15.51
C THR A 66 10.51 -2.17 -14.27
N GLY A 67 9.45 -2.96 -14.43
CA GLY A 67 8.87 -3.76 -13.35
C GLY A 67 9.86 -4.79 -12.77
N LEU A 68 10.62 -5.48 -13.61
CA LEU A 68 11.67 -6.42 -13.20
C LEU A 68 12.76 -5.76 -12.36
N ALA A 69 13.10 -4.52 -12.70
CA ALA A 69 14.13 -3.77 -12.01
C ALA A 69 13.66 -3.31 -10.61
N MET A 70 12.39 -2.95 -10.44
CA MET A 70 11.81 -2.58 -9.14
C MET A 70 11.54 -3.79 -8.22
N ARG A 71 11.08 -4.90 -8.79
CA ARG A 71 10.43 -5.99 -8.04
C ARG A 71 11.21 -7.29 -8.00
N GLY A 72 12.36 -7.33 -8.66
CA GLY A 72 13.17 -8.53 -8.76
C GLY A 72 12.55 -9.57 -9.69
N VAL A 73 13.38 -10.48 -10.17
CA VAL A 73 12.98 -11.43 -11.24
C VAL A 73 12.34 -12.71 -10.71
N THR A 74 12.67 -13.11 -9.48
CA THR A 74 12.45 -14.49 -9.05
C THR A 74 10.99 -14.82 -8.78
N TYR A 75 10.24 -13.89 -8.17
CA TYR A 75 8.83 -14.12 -7.88
C TYR A 75 7.98 -14.02 -9.15
N PRO A 76 8.15 -13.02 -10.03
CA PRO A 76 7.49 -13.03 -11.33
C PRO A 76 7.74 -14.28 -12.16
N LEU A 77 8.96 -14.85 -12.16
CA LEU A 77 9.24 -16.12 -12.83
C LEU A 77 8.47 -17.29 -12.21
N PHE A 78 8.35 -17.33 -10.89
CA PHE A 78 7.51 -18.32 -10.19
C PHE A 78 6.05 -18.18 -10.62
N VAL A 79 5.50 -16.95 -10.62
CA VAL A 79 4.13 -16.66 -11.08
C VAL A 79 3.95 -17.08 -12.55
N ALA A 80 4.88 -16.69 -13.44
CA ALA A 80 4.84 -17.00 -14.87
C ALA A 80 4.84 -18.50 -15.15
N MET A 81 5.65 -19.27 -14.40
CA MET A 81 5.66 -20.73 -14.50
C MET A 81 4.30 -21.33 -14.16
N ILE A 82 3.67 -20.88 -13.08
CA ILE A 82 2.34 -21.36 -12.69
C ILE A 82 1.27 -20.94 -13.71
N LEU A 83 1.33 -19.69 -14.20
CA LEU A 83 0.43 -19.21 -15.24
C LEU A 83 0.58 -20.01 -16.55
N THR A 84 1.80 -20.34 -16.94
CA THR A 84 2.07 -21.14 -18.15
C THR A 84 1.48 -22.54 -18.05
N VAL A 85 1.49 -23.15 -16.86
CA VAL A 85 1.00 -24.52 -16.65
C VAL A 85 -0.52 -24.57 -16.44
N PHE A 86 -1.06 -23.63 -15.66
CA PHE A 86 -2.44 -23.70 -15.16
C PHE A 86 -3.38 -22.63 -15.74
N GLY A 87 -2.85 -21.61 -16.42
CA GLY A 87 -3.65 -20.54 -17.06
C GLY A 87 -4.44 -19.67 -16.09
N SER A 88 -4.15 -19.69 -14.79
CA SER A 88 -4.96 -19.02 -13.77
C SER A 88 -4.12 -18.41 -12.66
N LEU A 89 -4.39 -17.15 -12.32
CA LEU A 89 -3.79 -16.46 -11.18
C LEU A 89 -4.19 -17.11 -9.85
N SER A 90 -5.38 -17.70 -9.77
CA SER A 90 -5.79 -18.41 -8.56
C SER A 90 -4.89 -19.61 -8.27
N ALA A 91 -4.36 -20.27 -9.30
CA ALA A 91 -3.42 -21.38 -9.14
C ALA A 91 -2.14 -20.94 -8.41
N VAL A 92 -1.74 -19.67 -8.52
CA VAL A 92 -0.57 -19.12 -7.80
C VAL A 92 -0.84 -19.06 -6.30
N ALA A 93 -2.03 -18.60 -5.89
CA ALA A 93 -2.43 -18.60 -4.49
C ALA A 93 -2.54 -20.02 -3.93
N TRP A 94 -3.10 -20.96 -4.71
CA TRP A 94 -3.16 -22.38 -4.35
C TRP A 94 -1.76 -22.98 -4.16
N MET A 95 -0.85 -22.76 -5.11
CA MET A 95 0.54 -23.24 -5.03
C MET A 95 1.29 -22.68 -3.83
N GLN A 96 1.08 -21.41 -3.50
CA GLN A 96 1.66 -20.86 -2.28
C GLN A 96 1.10 -21.54 -1.02
N SER A 97 -0.23 -21.74 -0.95
CA SER A 97 -0.93 -22.31 0.21
C SER A 97 -0.58 -23.76 0.50
N ILE A 98 -0.54 -24.60 -0.55
CA ILE A 98 -0.45 -26.07 -0.40
C ILE A 98 0.91 -26.65 -0.78
N VAL A 99 1.80 -25.86 -1.39
CA VAL A 99 3.16 -26.29 -1.75
C VAL A 99 4.21 -25.45 -1.04
N VAL A 100 4.22 -24.13 -1.23
CA VAL A 100 5.29 -23.25 -0.71
C VAL A 100 5.30 -23.23 0.83
N VAL A 101 4.15 -23.00 1.47
CA VAL A 101 4.06 -22.97 2.94
C VAL A 101 4.41 -24.34 3.55
N PRO A 102 3.84 -25.48 3.09
CA PRO A 102 4.21 -26.80 3.62
C PRO A 102 5.68 -27.19 3.37
N ALA A 103 6.26 -26.80 2.24
CA ALA A 103 7.69 -26.98 1.96
C ALA A 103 8.55 -26.20 2.97
N THR A 104 8.13 -24.98 3.32
CA THR A 104 8.78 -24.15 4.34
C THR A 104 8.74 -24.84 5.71
N VAL A 105 7.58 -25.37 6.12
CA VAL A 105 7.42 -26.16 7.36
C VAL A 105 8.35 -27.37 7.39
N ALA A 106 8.42 -28.13 6.29
CA ALA A 106 9.29 -29.29 6.18
C ALA A 106 10.78 -28.92 6.28
N LEU A 107 11.21 -27.85 5.61
CA LEU A 107 12.59 -27.38 5.66
C LEU A 107 12.97 -26.85 7.06
N LEU A 108 12.07 -26.19 7.77
CA LEU A 108 12.29 -25.78 9.17
C LEU A 108 12.54 -27.00 10.07
N HIS A 109 11.74 -28.07 9.92
CA HIS A 109 11.98 -29.32 10.64
C HIS A 109 13.35 -29.90 10.34
N LEU A 110 13.69 -30.05 9.06
CA LEU A 110 14.97 -30.62 8.63
C LEU A 110 16.16 -29.82 9.17
N THR A 111 16.05 -28.49 9.14
CA THR A 111 17.07 -27.57 9.65
C THR A 111 17.25 -27.71 11.16
N GLY A 112 16.15 -27.62 11.92
CA GLY A 112 16.18 -27.70 13.39
C GLY A 112 16.62 -29.08 13.90
N ARG A 113 16.10 -30.15 13.29
CA ARG A 113 16.47 -31.54 13.61
C ARG A 113 17.96 -31.78 13.42
N ARG A 114 18.51 -31.30 12.29
CA ARG A 114 19.91 -31.52 11.93
C ARG A 114 20.86 -30.71 12.80
N THR A 115 20.53 -29.45 13.04
CA THR A 115 21.45 -28.52 13.69
C THR A 115 21.41 -28.64 15.20
N PHE A 116 20.22 -28.87 15.77
CA PHE A 116 19.98 -28.81 17.20
C PHE A 116 19.51 -30.16 17.74
N SER A 117 18.21 -30.45 17.59
CA SER A 117 17.58 -31.68 18.06
C SER A 117 16.27 -31.95 17.33
N PRO A 118 15.80 -33.21 17.26
CA PRO A 118 14.52 -33.54 16.63
C PRO A 118 13.33 -32.75 17.21
N GLY A 119 13.32 -32.49 18.52
CA GLY A 119 12.28 -31.70 19.16
C GLY A 119 12.31 -30.23 18.77
N THR A 120 13.49 -29.65 18.54
CA THR A 120 13.64 -28.27 18.06
C THR A 120 13.08 -28.13 16.65
N GLY A 121 13.42 -29.08 15.76
CA GLY A 121 12.87 -29.13 14.40
C GLY A 121 11.35 -29.25 14.39
N ALA A 122 10.80 -30.18 15.17
CA ALA A 122 9.35 -30.36 15.26
C ALA A 122 8.64 -29.10 15.78
N LEU A 123 9.17 -28.46 16.83
CA LEU A 123 8.58 -27.24 17.38
C LEU A 123 8.62 -26.08 16.38
N ALA A 124 9.76 -25.83 15.72
CA ALA A 124 9.86 -24.79 14.70
C ALA A 124 8.87 -25.01 13.55
N ALA A 125 8.71 -26.26 13.12
CA ALA A 125 7.73 -26.63 12.09
C ALA A 125 6.28 -26.34 12.55
N TRP A 126 5.92 -26.69 13.79
CA TRP A 126 4.59 -26.39 14.33
C TRP A 126 4.32 -24.91 14.51
N MET A 127 5.32 -24.14 14.96
CA MET A 127 5.20 -22.68 15.09
C MET A 127 4.84 -22.04 13.75
N TYR A 128 5.51 -22.44 12.65
CA TYR A 128 5.22 -21.91 11.32
C TYR A 128 3.94 -22.50 10.70
N ALA A 129 3.64 -23.78 10.94
CA ALA A 129 2.43 -24.43 10.42
C ALA A 129 1.14 -23.81 10.98
N LEU A 130 1.19 -23.32 12.22
CA LEU A 130 0.10 -22.62 12.90
C LEU A 130 0.16 -21.09 12.71
N TRP A 131 1.14 -20.62 11.95
CA TRP A 131 1.32 -19.20 11.70
C TRP A 131 0.38 -18.73 10.60
N LEU A 132 -0.84 -18.40 11.02
CA LEU A 132 -1.94 -18.04 10.13
C LEU A 132 -1.63 -16.90 9.13
N PRO A 133 -0.85 -15.85 9.49
CA PRO A 133 -0.45 -14.83 8.53
C PRO A 133 0.23 -15.37 7.27
N ALA A 134 1.12 -16.37 7.36
CA ALA A 134 1.72 -16.98 6.16
C ALA A 134 0.68 -17.55 5.19
N GLN A 135 -0.40 -18.12 5.72
CA GLN A 135 -1.46 -18.71 4.90
C GLN A 135 -2.39 -17.65 4.31
N ILE A 136 -2.71 -16.60 5.05
CA ILE A 136 -3.61 -15.55 4.54
C ILE A 136 -2.93 -14.70 3.47
N TYR A 137 -1.64 -14.41 3.62
CA TYR A 137 -0.87 -13.66 2.62
C TYR A 137 -0.81 -14.35 1.25
N THR A 138 -1.06 -15.66 1.18
CA THR A 138 -1.18 -16.35 -0.11
C THR A 138 -2.37 -15.86 -0.95
N SER A 139 -3.42 -15.27 -0.33
CA SER A 139 -4.56 -14.65 -1.04
C SER A 139 -4.16 -13.40 -1.82
N LEU A 140 -3.10 -12.72 -1.38
CA LEU A 140 -2.67 -11.44 -1.94
C LEU A 140 -1.73 -11.61 -3.14
N ILE A 141 -1.34 -12.85 -3.47
CA ILE A 141 -0.38 -13.16 -4.54
C ILE A 141 0.89 -12.30 -4.41
N MET A 142 1.41 -12.24 -3.18
CA MET A 142 2.61 -11.50 -2.85
C MET A 142 3.82 -12.43 -2.70
N GLN A 143 5.02 -11.86 -2.84
CA GLN A 143 6.30 -12.58 -2.82
C GLN A 143 6.71 -13.10 -1.43
N GLU A 144 6.07 -12.69 -0.34
CA GLU A 144 6.56 -12.88 1.02
C GLU A 144 6.67 -14.36 1.42
N THR A 145 5.69 -15.18 1.01
CA THR A 145 5.73 -16.62 1.29
C THR A 145 6.82 -17.33 0.47
N TRP A 146 7.09 -16.82 -0.74
CA TRP A 146 8.20 -17.25 -1.57
C TRP A 146 9.55 -16.87 -0.95
N LEU A 147 9.71 -15.64 -0.45
CA LEU A 147 10.89 -15.22 0.29
C LEU A 147 11.10 -16.03 1.57
N ALA A 148 10.03 -16.36 2.30
CA ALA A 148 10.11 -17.22 3.49
C ALA A 148 10.63 -18.62 3.17
N LEU A 149 10.21 -19.21 2.04
CA LEU A 149 10.76 -20.46 1.54
C LEU A 149 12.26 -20.35 1.24
N LEU A 150 12.68 -19.29 0.53
CA LEU A 150 14.09 -19.07 0.17
C LEU A 150 14.97 -18.84 1.41
N VAL A 151 14.51 -18.06 2.39
CA VAL A 151 15.23 -17.85 3.67
C VAL A 151 15.32 -19.16 4.45
N THR A 152 14.27 -19.96 4.49
CA THR A 152 14.31 -21.26 5.16
C THR A 152 15.26 -22.23 4.46
N LEU A 153 15.28 -22.22 3.12
CA LEU A 153 16.26 -22.97 2.35
C LEU A 153 17.69 -22.50 2.65
N LEU A 154 17.91 -21.19 2.84
CA LEU A 154 19.20 -20.65 3.26
C LEU A 154 19.61 -21.18 4.64
N LEU A 155 18.70 -21.19 5.62
CA LEU A 155 18.95 -21.80 6.93
C LEU A 155 19.31 -23.28 6.80
N PHE A 156 18.60 -24.03 5.95
CA PHE A 156 18.90 -25.42 5.68
C PHE A 156 20.30 -25.59 5.07
N LEU A 157 20.66 -24.83 4.03
CA LEU A 157 21.98 -24.92 3.40
C LEU A 157 23.10 -24.48 4.36
N LEU A 158 22.86 -23.45 5.18
CA LEU A 158 23.79 -23.03 6.22
C LEU A 158 23.98 -24.14 7.26
N SER A 159 22.90 -24.83 7.66
CA SER A 159 22.99 -25.99 8.54
C SER A 159 23.88 -27.09 7.95
N ARG A 160 23.81 -27.32 6.63
CA ARG A 160 24.66 -28.28 5.92
C ARG A 160 26.12 -27.82 5.95
N CYS A 161 26.39 -26.56 5.68
CA CYS A 161 27.74 -26.00 5.70
C CYS A 161 28.43 -26.12 7.07
N ILE A 162 27.69 -25.97 8.17
CA ILE A 162 28.28 -26.02 9.53
C ILE A 162 28.27 -27.42 10.16
N THR A 163 27.46 -28.35 9.65
CA THR A 163 27.41 -29.75 10.13
C THR A 163 28.17 -30.74 9.25
N GLY A 164 29.12 -30.25 8.45
CA GLY A 164 30.02 -31.09 7.68
C GLY A 164 29.62 -31.42 6.25
N GLY A 165 28.86 -30.54 5.59
CA GLY A 165 28.66 -30.59 4.14
C GLY A 165 29.96 -30.37 3.35
N GLY A 166 30.09 -31.05 2.21
CA GLY A 166 31.14 -30.77 1.22
C GLY A 166 30.93 -29.45 0.46
N TRP A 167 31.87 -29.11 -0.43
CA TRP A 167 31.85 -27.89 -1.24
C TRP A 167 30.57 -27.65 -2.08
N PRO A 168 29.81 -28.67 -2.55
CA PRO A 168 28.57 -28.41 -3.31
C PRO A 168 27.53 -27.65 -2.49
N TRP A 169 27.50 -27.85 -1.17
CA TRP A 169 26.60 -27.10 -0.28
C TRP A 169 27.01 -25.64 -0.18
N SER A 170 28.32 -25.36 -0.20
CA SER A 170 28.84 -23.99 -0.19
C SER A 170 28.56 -23.25 -1.50
N VAL A 171 28.60 -23.95 -2.64
CA VAL A 171 28.15 -23.41 -3.94
C VAL A 171 26.65 -23.11 -3.90
N ALA A 172 25.82 -24.08 -3.48
CA ALA A 172 24.39 -23.90 -3.37
C ALA A 172 24.03 -22.72 -2.43
N THR A 173 24.75 -22.56 -1.31
CA THR A 173 24.58 -21.40 -0.42
C THR A 173 24.91 -20.09 -1.14
N GLY A 174 26.02 -20.01 -1.88
CA GLY A 174 26.40 -18.79 -2.60
C GLY A 174 25.40 -18.42 -3.70
N LEU A 175 24.96 -19.41 -4.49
CA LEU A 175 23.93 -19.22 -5.51
C LEU A 175 22.60 -18.77 -4.91
N LEU A 176 22.16 -19.37 -3.81
CA LEU A 176 20.91 -18.96 -3.15
C LEU A 176 21.00 -17.55 -2.56
N LEU A 177 22.16 -17.15 -2.03
CA LEU A 177 22.37 -15.78 -1.58
C LEU A 177 22.28 -14.78 -2.74
N ALA A 178 22.78 -15.14 -3.92
CA ALA A 178 22.60 -14.32 -5.12
C ALA A 178 21.14 -14.26 -5.55
N VAL A 179 20.42 -15.38 -5.54
CA VAL A 179 18.98 -15.43 -5.83
C VAL A 179 18.22 -14.50 -4.89
N LEU A 180 18.45 -14.60 -3.57
CA LEU A 180 17.82 -13.72 -2.58
C LEU A 180 18.13 -12.24 -2.83
N ALA A 181 19.39 -11.91 -3.14
CA ALA A 181 19.80 -10.54 -3.46
C ALA A 181 19.12 -10.00 -4.73
N LEU A 182 18.79 -10.87 -5.69
CA LEU A 182 18.05 -10.51 -6.91
C LEU A 182 16.52 -10.61 -6.74
N SER A 183 16.05 -11.23 -5.66
CA SER A 183 14.63 -11.35 -5.34
C SER A 183 14.07 -10.06 -4.74
N HIS A 184 14.81 -9.42 -3.83
CA HIS A 184 14.27 -8.31 -3.05
C HIS A 184 15.35 -7.45 -2.40
N ALA A 185 15.12 -6.13 -2.34
CA ALA A 185 16.07 -5.13 -1.85
C ALA A 185 16.57 -5.41 -0.43
N ALA A 186 15.68 -5.89 0.46
CA ALA A 186 16.03 -6.22 1.84
C ALA A 186 17.13 -7.31 1.97
N PHE A 187 17.45 -8.02 0.89
CA PHE A 187 18.43 -9.11 0.87
C PHE A 187 19.69 -8.76 0.07
N GLN A 188 19.77 -7.58 -0.53
CA GLN A 188 20.87 -7.17 -1.42
C GLN A 188 22.24 -7.28 -0.72
N PHE A 189 22.32 -6.85 0.54
CA PHE A 189 23.56 -6.92 1.33
C PHE A 189 23.69 -8.19 2.18
N LEU A 190 22.64 -9.01 2.29
CA LEU A 190 22.65 -10.20 3.13
C LEU A 190 23.75 -11.17 2.72
N GLY A 191 23.95 -11.36 1.41
CA GLY A 191 24.96 -12.27 0.87
C GLY A 191 26.38 -11.91 1.31
N ILE A 192 26.76 -10.65 1.12
CA ILE A 192 28.09 -10.14 1.47
C ILE A 192 28.31 -10.22 2.98
N ALA A 193 27.35 -9.72 3.77
CA ALA A 193 27.44 -9.75 5.23
C ALA A 193 27.54 -11.19 5.78
N LEU A 194 26.73 -12.11 5.26
CA LEU A 194 26.73 -13.50 5.72
C LEU A 194 28.03 -14.23 5.33
N VAL A 195 28.64 -13.94 4.18
CA VAL A 195 29.95 -14.49 3.80
C VAL A 195 31.03 -14.04 4.78
N VAL A 196 31.03 -12.77 5.20
CA VAL A 196 31.96 -12.26 6.22
C VAL A 196 31.73 -12.96 7.56
N VAL A 197 30.48 -13.07 8.02
CA VAL A 197 30.14 -13.78 9.26
C VAL A 197 30.56 -15.25 9.19
N LEU A 198 30.36 -15.92 8.04
CA LEU A 198 30.80 -17.29 7.81
C LEU A 198 32.33 -17.42 7.81
N ALA A 199 33.05 -16.44 7.26
CA ALA A 199 34.51 -16.41 7.28
C ALA A 199 35.05 -16.29 8.72
N LEU A 200 34.45 -15.40 9.52
CA LEU A 200 34.81 -15.20 10.93
C LEU A 200 34.46 -16.43 11.77
N HIS A 201 33.28 -17.02 11.56
CA HIS A 201 32.86 -18.24 12.22
C HIS A 201 33.82 -19.39 11.94
N ARG A 202 34.16 -19.64 10.67
CA ARG A 202 35.10 -20.70 10.30
C ARG A 202 36.51 -20.41 10.78
N TRP A 203 36.95 -19.15 10.77
CA TRP A 203 38.23 -18.78 11.36
C TRP A 203 38.29 -19.09 12.87
N ALA A 204 37.19 -18.91 13.59
CA ALA A 204 37.10 -19.17 15.02
C ALA A 204 36.90 -20.66 15.36
N PHE A 205 36.12 -21.41 14.57
CA PHE A 205 35.63 -22.74 14.96
C PHE A 205 35.91 -23.88 13.96
N ASP A 206 36.23 -23.58 12.70
CA ASP A 206 36.42 -24.59 11.63
C ASP A 206 37.41 -24.14 10.54
N ARG A 207 38.65 -23.82 10.95
CA ARG A 207 39.69 -23.24 10.06
C ARG A 207 39.98 -24.09 8.83
N GLY A 208 39.89 -25.41 8.97
CA GLY A 208 40.12 -26.35 7.87
C GLY A 208 39.15 -26.18 6.70
N ARG A 209 37.99 -25.56 6.92
CA ARG A 209 36.97 -25.31 5.89
C ARG A 209 36.97 -23.88 5.37
N GLN A 210 37.97 -23.05 5.67
CA GLN A 210 38.00 -21.66 5.19
C GLN A 210 37.90 -21.53 3.67
N ARG A 211 38.49 -22.48 2.92
CA ARG A 211 38.40 -22.55 1.45
C ARG A 211 36.95 -22.68 0.97
N GLN A 212 36.08 -23.32 1.74
CA GLN A 212 34.66 -23.42 1.38
C GLN A 212 33.94 -22.06 1.51
N THR A 213 34.45 -21.12 2.31
CA THR A 213 33.87 -19.77 2.38
C THR A 213 34.20 -19.00 1.11
N LEU A 214 35.42 -19.18 0.58
CA LEU A 214 35.80 -18.65 -0.72
C LEU A 214 34.90 -19.24 -1.82
N VAL A 215 34.60 -20.54 -1.77
CA VAL A 215 33.65 -21.16 -2.72
C VAL A 215 32.26 -20.52 -2.64
N THR A 216 31.73 -20.27 -1.43
CA THR A 216 30.46 -19.55 -1.26
C THR A 216 30.52 -18.13 -1.83
N ALA A 217 31.61 -17.39 -1.56
CA ALA A 217 31.81 -16.04 -2.07
C ALA A 217 31.89 -16.02 -3.62
N LEU A 218 32.65 -16.94 -4.21
CA LEU A 218 32.78 -17.06 -5.66
C LEU A 218 31.46 -17.43 -6.32
N ALA A 219 30.68 -18.33 -5.73
CA ALA A 219 29.36 -18.69 -6.26
C ALA A 219 28.36 -17.52 -6.19
N LEU A 220 28.39 -16.71 -5.12
CA LEU A 220 27.62 -15.47 -5.02
C LEU A 220 28.03 -14.48 -6.12
N LEU A 221 29.33 -14.22 -6.24
CA LEU A 221 29.87 -13.27 -7.23
C LEU A 221 29.67 -13.74 -8.67
N ALA A 222 29.68 -15.05 -8.94
CA ALA A 222 29.45 -15.61 -10.27
C ALA A 222 28.05 -15.30 -10.82
N VAL A 223 27.10 -14.92 -9.97
CA VAL A 223 25.76 -14.47 -10.37
C VAL A 223 25.65 -12.96 -10.26
N MET A 224 26.11 -12.38 -9.15
CA MET A 224 25.98 -10.94 -8.89
C MET A 224 26.84 -10.08 -9.82
N VAL A 225 28.07 -10.51 -10.17
CA VAL A 225 28.92 -9.70 -11.05
C VAL A 225 28.36 -9.67 -12.47
N PRO A 226 28.03 -10.81 -13.12
CA PRO A 226 27.41 -10.76 -14.43
C PRO A 226 26.07 -10.04 -14.45
N SER A 227 25.24 -10.15 -13.41
CA SER A 227 23.96 -9.42 -13.38
C SER A 227 24.16 -7.92 -13.37
N VAL A 228 25.14 -7.42 -12.60
CA VAL A 228 25.53 -6.00 -12.59
C VAL A 228 26.15 -5.59 -13.92
N LEU A 229 27.06 -6.38 -14.48
CA LEU A 229 27.71 -6.07 -15.76
C LEU A 229 26.73 -6.06 -16.93
N VAL A 230 25.78 -7.00 -16.98
CA VAL A 230 24.74 -7.05 -18.02
C VAL A 230 23.86 -5.81 -17.92
N ARG A 231 23.41 -5.44 -16.71
CA ARG A 231 22.63 -4.22 -16.49
C ARG A 231 23.38 -2.97 -16.97
N GLN A 232 24.66 -2.85 -16.61
CA GLN A 232 25.51 -1.75 -17.08
C GLN A 232 25.73 -1.75 -18.60
N ALA A 233 25.99 -2.91 -19.20
CA ALA A 233 26.35 -3.01 -20.62
C ALA A 233 25.16 -2.85 -21.57
N THR A 234 23.95 -3.18 -21.13
CA THR A 234 22.74 -3.14 -21.96
C THR A 234 21.98 -1.82 -21.87
N GLY A 235 22.41 -0.90 -21.00
CA GLY A 235 21.63 0.29 -20.70
C GLY A 235 20.21 -0.05 -20.22
N LEU A 236 19.97 -1.29 -19.76
CA LEU A 236 18.69 -1.67 -19.18
C LEU A 236 18.46 -0.73 -18.00
N PRO A 237 17.27 -0.13 -17.87
CA PRO A 237 16.92 0.62 -16.67
C PRO A 237 17.21 -0.26 -15.46
N GLN A 238 18.28 0.05 -14.73
CA GLN A 238 18.24 -0.22 -13.30
C GLN A 238 17.08 0.64 -12.83
N ALA A 239 16.16 0.10 -12.04
CA ALA A 239 15.17 0.98 -11.45
C ALA A 239 16.00 1.95 -10.61
N TYR A 240 16.11 3.18 -11.13
CA TYR A 240 16.67 4.35 -10.46
C TYR A 240 18.21 4.39 -10.42
N GLU A 241 18.80 4.22 -11.60
CA GLU A 241 20.01 4.96 -11.95
C GLU A 241 19.60 6.28 -12.62
N GLY A 242 19.87 7.39 -11.94
CA GLY A 242 20.53 8.51 -12.60
C GLY A 242 22.01 8.24 -12.62
N GLY A 243 22.43 7.37 -13.55
CA GLY A 243 23.81 6.98 -13.73
C GLY A 243 24.42 6.10 -12.62
N HIS A 244 24.58 4.82 -12.92
CA HIS A 244 25.53 3.85 -12.34
C HIS A 244 25.34 3.43 -10.85
N GLY A 245 24.60 2.34 -10.60
CA GLY A 245 24.45 1.72 -9.28
C GLY A 245 23.47 0.54 -9.23
N VAL A 246 23.76 -0.45 -8.37
CA VAL A 246 22.97 -1.68 -8.14
C VAL A 246 21.80 -1.36 -7.21
N GLY A 247 20.55 -1.33 -7.66
CA GLY A 247 19.43 -1.03 -6.75
C GLY A 247 18.07 -1.56 -7.19
N SER A 248 17.36 -2.21 -6.28
CA SER A 248 15.94 -2.61 -6.40
C SER A 248 15.05 -1.76 -5.47
N GLY A 249 15.39 -0.48 -5.30
CA GLY A 249 14.74 0.48 -4.40
C GLY A 249 15.08 0.37 -2.91
N GLY A 250 16.26 -0.19 -2.58
CA GLY A 250 16.68 -0.39 -1.19
C GLY A 250 17.16 0.89 -0.51
N GLY A 251 17.83 1.77 -1.25
CA GLY A 251 18.33 3.07 -0.80
C GLY A 251 17.21 4.03 -0.45
N TRP A 252 16.16 4.07 -1.26
CA TRP A 252 14.94 4.84 -0.94
C TRP A 252 14.27 4.39 0.34
N ALA A 253 14.00 3.08 0.47
CA ALA A 253 13.40 2.53 1.68
C ALA A 253 14.29 2.79 2.90
N PHE A 254 15.62 2.75 2.72
CA PHE A 254 16.58 3.12 3.76
C PHE A 254 16.48 4.60 4.14
N TRP A 255 16.50 5.52 3.17
CA TRP A 255 16.41 6.95 3.39
C TRP A 255 15.14 7.37 4.15
N ILE A 256 13.95 6.91 3.73
CA ILE A 256 12.69 7.13 4.47
C ILE A 256 12.84 6.60 5.90
N GLY A 257 13.44 5.41 6.04
CA GLY A 257 13.65 4.77 7.32
C GLY A 257 14.54 5.56 8.29
N THR A 258 15.27 6.56 7.81
CA THR A 258 16.19 7.40 8.59
C THR A 258 15.71 8.84 8.79
N HIS A 259 14.55 9.21 8.25
CA HIS A 259 13.98 10.56 8.30
C HIS A 259 13.29 10.82 9.65
N ALA A 260 14.00 11.45 10.59
CA ALA A 260 13.54 11.60 11.98
C ALA A 260 12.42 12.64 12.15
N ASP A 261 12.43 13.69 11.32
CA ASP A 261 11.44 14.75 11.22
C ASP A 261 10.06 14.25 10.78
N LEU A 262 10.01 13.14 10.05
CA LEU A 262 8.76 12.44 9.71
C LEU A 262 8.42 11.29 10.68
N HIS A 263 9.05 11.26 11.85
CA HIS A 263 8.91 10.15 12.81
C HIS A 263 9.19 8.79 12.17
N PHE A 264 10.12 8.75 11.20
CA PHE A 264 10.52 7.58 10.42
C PHE A 264 9.39 6.95 9.59
N ARG A 265 8.34 7.71 9.30
CA ARG A 265 7.22 7.34 8.43
C ARG A 265 7.38 7.99 7.06
N GLU A 266 6.63 7.47 6.10
CA GLU A 266 6.59 8.07 4.76
C GLU A 266 5.90 9.45 4.83
N PRO A 267 6.41 10.46 4.10
CA PRO A 267 5.73 11.75 4.02
C PRO A 267 4.33 11.58 3.43
N SER A 268 3.35 12.30 3.99
CA SER A 268 1.95 12.35 3.50
C SER A 268 1.80 12.95 2.10
N ASP A 269 2.87 13.55 1.59
CA ASP A 269 2.87 14.38 0.39
C ASP A 269 3.15 13.53 -0.87
N GLY A 270 2.94 12.21 -0.78
CA GLY A 270 2.93 11.22 -1.87
C GLY A 270 4.10 11.30 -2.83
N TRP A 271 5.31 11.41 -2.28
CA TRP A 271 6.54 11.23 -3.00
C TRP A 271 6.62 9.77 -3.42
N LYS A 272 6.39 9.45 -4.69
CA LYS A 272 6.69 8.11 -5.17
C LYS A 272 8.14 8.11 -5.62
N PHE A 273 8.92 7.19 -5.07
CA PHE A 273 10.33 6.97 -5.39
C PHE A 273 10.65 7.10 -6.89
N GLY A 274 9.76 6.64 -7.76
CA GLY A 274 9.97 6.69 -9.20
C GLY A 274 9.77 8.05 -9.88
N ASP A 275 9.00 8.97 -9.30
CA ASP A 275 8.77 10.31 -9.85
C ASP A 275 10.02 11.21 -9.81
N ILE A 276 10.91 10.97 -8.83
CA ILE A 276 12.09 11.81 -8.56
C ILE A 276 13.39 11.25 -9.15
N THR A 277 13.29 10.07 -9.78
CA THR A 277 14.43 9.26 -10.23
C THR A 277 14.30 8.85 -11.71
N GLU A 278 13.20 9.25 -12.36
CA GLU A 278 12.97 9.07 -13.80
C GLU A 278 13.90 9.98 -14.63
N GLU A 279 14.31 9.49 -15.80
CA GLU A 279 15.15 10.21 -16.74
C GLU A 279 14.43 11.46 -17.26
N GLY A 280 15.12 12.60 -17.29
CA GLY A 280 14.53 13.89 -17.67
C GLY A 280 13.77 14.62 -16.56
N GLU A 281 13.44 13.94 -15.44
CA GLU A 281 12.69 14.55 -14.33
C GLU A 281 13.61 15.31 -13.35
N PHE A 282 14.91 15.04 -13.35
CA PHE A 282 15.86 15.67 -12.42
C PHE A 282 15.88 17.20 -12.54
N ALA A 283 15.76 17.73 -13.76
CA ALA A 283 15.67 19.18 -13.97
C ALA A 283 14.45 19.79 -13.27
N ARG A 284 13.31 19.09 -13.28
CA ARG A 284 12.10 19.49 -12.56
C ARG A 284 12.30 19.39 -11.05
N VAL A 285 12.81 18.25 -10.56
CA VAL A 285 13.13 18.05 -9.12
C VAL A 285 14.06 19.15 -8.61
N LEU A 286 15.11 19.47 -9.36
CA LEU A 286 16.04 20.54 -9.02
C LEU A 286 15.35 21.91 -8.97
N ALA A 287 14.45 22.20 -9.91
CA ALA A 287 13.66 23.44 -9.90
C ALA A 287 12.70 23.52 -8.70
N ASP A 288 12.06 22.40 -8.36
CA ASP A 288 11.13 22.33 -7.23
C ASP A 288 11.88 22.47 -5.89
N VAL A 289 13.07 21.88 -5.75
CA VAL A 289 13.94 22.07 -4.57
C VAL A 289 14.40 23.53 -4.45
N ARG A 290 14.85 24.15 -5.56
CA ARG A 290 15.31 25.54 -5.55
C ARG A 290 14.21 26.54 -5.22
N SER A 291 12.98 26.28 -5.66
CA SER A 291 11.82 27.13 -5.40
C SER A 291 11.19 26.89 -4.03
N GLY A 292 11.64 25.87 -3.29
CA GLY A 292 11.00 25.43 -2.04
C GLY A 292 9.65 24.76 -2.25
N ALA A 293 9.27 24.45 -3.49
CA ALA A 293 8.07 23.69 -3.82
C ALA A 293 8.19 22.22 -3.36
N LEU A 294 9.41 21.69 -3.33
CA LEU A 294 9.76 20.35 -2.86
C LEU A 294 10.64 20.42 -1.60
N ALA A 295 10.10 19.99 -0.46
CA ALA A 295 10.81 19.94 0.81
C ALA A 295 11.49 18.56 0.99
N THR A 296 12.81 18.48 0.77
CA THR A 296 13.63 17.30 1.15
C THR A 296 14.39 17.57 2.45
N ASP A 297 14.97 16.54 3.07
CA ASP A 297 15.96 16.77 4.13
C ASP A 297 17.20 17.51 3.59
N PRO A 298 17.97 18.16 4.48
CA PRO A 298 19.16 18.91 4.08
C PRO A 298 20.18 18.09 3.29
N HIS A 299 20.37 16.80 3.59
CA HIS A 299 21.39 15.98 2.91
C HIS A 299 20.96 15.60 1.50
N LEU A 300 19.69 15.23 1.30
CA LEU A 300 19.18 15.00 -0.04
C LEU A 300 19.14 16.31 -0.85
N THR A 301 18.80 17.44 -0.22
CA THR A 301 18.88 18.77 -0.84
C THR A 301 20.30 19.06 -1.35
N GLU A 302 21.32 18.81 -0.52
CA GLU A 302 22.71 19.03 -0.88
C GLU A 302 23.14 18.15 -2.07
N ILE A 303 22.73 16.87 -2.07
CA ILE A 303 23.03 15.96 -3.18
C ILE A 303 22.38 16.46 -4.47
N ILE A 304 21.10 16.82 -4.45
CA ILE A 304 20.39 17.38 -5.61
C ILE A 304 21.09 18.63 -6.13
N LEU A 305 21.45 19.57 -5.25
CA LEU A 305 22.12 20.80 -5.65
C LEU A 305 23.53 20.54 -6.20
N SER A 306 24.25 19.56 -5.67
CA SER A 306 25.59 19.19 -6.15
C SER A 306 25.58 18.59 -7.58
N LYS A 307 24.51 17.86 -7.91
CA LYS A 307 24.29 17.31 -9.26
C LYS A 307 23.83 18.36 -10.29
N ALA A 308 23.47 19.56 -9.85
CA ALA A 308 23.08 20.66 -10.74
C ALA A 308 24.22 21.15 -11.65
N ASP A 309 25.48 20.84 -11.29
CA ASP A 309 26.68 21.23 -12.04
C ASP A 309 27.06 20.20 -13.13
N SER A 310 26.24 19.16 -13.34
CA SER A 310 26.45 18.13 -14.37
C SER A 310 26.39 18.72 -15.78
N GLU A 311 27.35 18.36 -16.64
CA GLU A 311 27.41 18.82 -18.04
C GLU A 311 26.24 18.32 -18.90
N ASP A 312 25.56 17.26 -18.45
CA ASP A 312 24.42 16.63 -19.14
C ASP A 312 23.22 16.46 -18.19
N LEU A 313 22.68 17.60 -17.76
CA LEU A 313 21.55 17.66 -16.82
C LEU A 313 20.26 16.97 -17.33
N ALA A 314 20.15 16.73 -18.64
CA ALA A 314 18.99 16.07 -19.25
C ALA A 314 18.97 14.55 -18.97
N HIS A 315 20.13 13.92 -18.76
CA HIS A 315 20.26 12.50 -18.46
C HIS A 315 20.66 12.24 -16.99
N GLU A 316 20.79 13.30 -16.18
CA GLU A 316 21.05 13.20 -14.75
C GLU A 316 19.77 12.75 -14.01
N THR A 317 19.90 11.88 -12.98
CA THR A 317 18.78 11.54 -12.08
C THR A 317 19.27 11.20 -10.66
N LEU A 318 18.35 10.98 -9.71
CA LEU A 318 18.70 10.48 -8.38
C LEU A 318 18.88 8.95 -8.39
N THR A 319 19.96 8.48 -7.77
CA THR A 319 20.27 7.04 -7.69
C THR A 319 19.91 6.43 -6.34
N ASP A 320 19.74 5.11 -6.28
CA ASP A 320 19.67 4.38 -5.01
C ASP A 320 20.89 4.66 -4.11
N GLY A 321 22.06 4.90 -4.72
CA GLY A 321 23.28 5.30 -4.03
C GLY A 321 23.19 6.69 -3.38
N ASP A 322 22.48 7.63 -4.01
CA ASP A 322 22.24 8.97 -3.47
C ASP A 322 21.33 8.92 -2.24
N PHE A 323 20.27 8.11 -2.29
CA PHE A 323 19.42 7.88 -1.11
C PHE A 323 20.18 7.16 0.01
N TYR A 324 21.05 6.19 -0.30
CA TYR A 324 21.92 5.61 0.72
C TYR A 324 22.81 6.68 1.36
N ARG A 325 23.44 7.57 0.56
CA ARG A 325 24.28 8.65 1.10
C ARG A 325 23.50 9.58 2.02
N ALA A 326 22.34 10.08 1.56
CA ALA A 326 21.47 10.94 2.38
C ALA A 326 21.01 10.23 3.65
N GLY A 327 20.57 8.97 3.54
CA GLY A 327 20.11 8.19 4.69
C GLY A 327 21.21 7.91 5.71
N PHE A 328 22.44 7.65 5.27
CA PHE A 328 23.59 7.50 6.17
C PHE A 328 23.93 8.79 6.89
N ALA A 329 23.85 9.93 6.21
CA ALA A 329 24.07 11.24 6.81
C ALA A 329 22.99 11.56 7.87
N ASN A 330 21.71 11.33 7.55
CA ASN A 330 20.59 11.44 8.50
C ASN A 330 20.80 10.58 9.76
N LEU A 331 21.28 9.36 9.57
CA LEU A 331 21.56 8.43 10.66
C LEU A 331 22.62 8.95 11.65
N LEU A 332 23.65 9.61 11.12
CA LEU A 332 24.78 10.12 11.89
C LEU A 332 24.42 11.42 12.64
N ASP A 333 23.53 12.23 12.07
CA ASP A 333 23.16 13.53 12.63
C ASP A 333 22.05 13.46 13.70
N HIS A 334 21.29 12.36 13.74
CA HIS A 334 20.18 12.17 14.69
C HIS A 334 20.35 10.98 15.65
N PRO A 335 21.47 10.88 16.41
CA PRO A 335 21.72 9.72 17.27
C PRO A 335 20.70 9.58 18.42
N THR A 336 20.03 10.67 18.81
CA THR A 336 19.01 10.65 19.87
C THR A 336 17.65 10.11 19.41
N ALA A 337 17.41 10.00 18.10
CA ALA A 337 16.14 9.55 17.54
C ALA A 337 16.08 8.02 17.35
N TRP A 338 17.20 7.31 17.58
CA TRP A 338 17.30 5.85 17.49
C TRP A 338 16.31 5.05 18.37
N PRO A 339 16.05 5.43 19.64
CA PRO A 339 15.07 4.71 20.46
C PRO A 339 13.67 4.73 19.84
N GLU A 340 13.27 5.88 19.29
CA GLU A 340 12.00 6.03 18.58
C GLU A 340 11.98 5.20 17.30
N LYS A 341 13.04 5.24 16.49
CA LYS A 341 13.14 4.42 15.28
C LYS A 341 12.96 2.94 15.57
N ILE A 342 13.66 2.44 16.59
CA ILE A 342 13.57 1.04 17.01
C ILE A 342 12.15 0.73 17.48
N ALA A 343 11.51 1.62 18.23
CA ALA A 343 10.13 1.43 18.67
C ALA A 343 9.15 1.36 17.49
N VAL A 344 9.25 2.26 16.51
CA VAL A 344 8.41 2.28 15.30
C VAL A 344 8.63 1.02 14.47
N GLY A 345 9.89 0.63 14.22
CA GLY A 345 10.21 -0.59 13.47
C GLY A 345 9.73 -1.86 14.18
N MET A 346 9.90 -1.96 15.51
CA MET A 346 9.42 -3.10 16.30
C MET A 346 7.89 -3.17 16.33
N SER A 347 7.20 -2.03 16.38
CA SER A 347 5.75 -1.97 16.27
C SER A 347 5.28 -2.55 14.94
N ALA A 348 5.86 -2.12 13.82
CA ALA A 348 5.54 -2.63 12.48
C ALA A 348 5.75 -4.15 12.35
N LEU A 349 6.82 -4.68 12.95
CA LEU A 349 7.14 -6.12 12.91
C LEU A 349 6.21 -7.00 13.78
N THR A 350 5.48 -6.42 14.74
CA THR A 350 4.66 -7.16 15.72
C THR A 350 3.16 -6.99 15.53
N THR A 351 2.73 -5.99 14.75
CA THR A 351 1.34 -5.76 14.39
C THR A 351 0.89 -6.59 13.18
N ILE A 352 -0.38 -7.02 13.16
CA ILE A 352 -1.00 -7.58 11.94
C ILE A 352 -1.43 -6.42 11.04
N PRO A 353 -1.16 -6.46 9.73
CA PRO A 353 -1.74 -5.48 8.82
C PRO A 353 -3.28 -5.53 8.85
N PRO A 354 -3.96 -4.36 8.81
CA PRO A 354 -5.40 -4.32 8.61
C PRO A 354 -5.80 -4.97 7.27
N GLY A 355 -6.96 -5.65 7.22
CA GLY A 355 -7.51 -6.26 5.98
C GLY A 355 -7.38 -7.79 5.85
N ILE A 356 -6.71 -8.47 6.78
CA ILE A 356 -6.62 -9.95 6.84
C ILE A 356 -7.97 -10.53 7.31
N SER A 357 -8.73 -11.13 6.39
CA SER A 357 -10.17 -11.44 6.49
C SER A 357 -10.62 -12.36 7.66
N LEU A 358 -9.74 -13.19 8.22
CA LEU A 358 -10.04 -13.96 9.45
C LEU A 358 -10.32 -13.10 10.69
N TYR A 359 -10.06 -11.79 10.60
CA TYR A 359 -10.33 -10.80 11.65
C TYR A 359 -11.42 -9.80 11.28
N ARG A 360 -12.07 -9.98 10.13
CA ARG A 360 -13.14 -9.11 9.59
C ARG A 360 -14.44 -9.18 10.40
N THR A 361 -14.59 -10.17 11.29
CA THR A 361 -15.80 -10.41 12.09
C THR A 361 -15.71 -9.91 13.54
N ALA A 362 -14.59 -9.30 13.94
CA ALA A 362 -14.49 -8.73 15.29
C ALA A 362 -14.90 -7.26 15.26
N ASP A 363 -15.95 -6.92 16.00
CA ASP A 363 -16.45 -5.55 16.22
C ASP A 363 -15.40 -4.60 16.87
N SER A 364 -14.18 -5.10 17.17
CA SER A 364 -13.03 -4.31 17.58
C SER A 364 -11.69 -4.92 17.07
N PRO A 365 -10.96 -4.25 16.17
CA PRO A 365 -9.63 -4.66 15.71
C PRO A 365 -8.62 -4.85 16.87
N ALA A 366 -8.78 -4.07 17.94
CA ALA A 366 -7.94 -4.13 19.14
C ALA A 366 -8.05 -5.46 19.90
N ALA A 367 -9.24 -6.08 19.95
CA ALA A 367 -9.45 -7.34 20.69
C ALA A 367 -8.72 -8.53 20.04
N VAL A 368 -8.49 -8.46 18.73
CA VAL A 368 -7.84 -9.54 17.99
C VAL A 368 -6.35 -9.28 17.72
N GLY A 369 -5.95 -8.02 17.60
CA GLY A 369 -4.55 -7.63 17.46
C GLY A 369 -3.72 -7.89 18.73
N ALA A 370 -4.29 -7.72 19.92
CA ALA A 370 -3.55 -7.81 21.18
C ALA A 370 -2.95 -9.21 21.47
N PRO A 371 -3.70 -10.33 21.33
CA PRO A 371 -3.13 -11.68 21.51
C PRO A 371 -2.01 -12.00 20.51
N TRP A 372 -2.15 -11.55 19.26
CA TRP A 372 -1.13 -11.74 18.24
C TRP A 372 0.13 -10.94 18.54
N THR A 373 -0.02 -9.66 18.86
CA THR A 373 1.08 -8.78 19.22
C THR A 373 1.86 -9.36 20.40
N LEU A 374 1.15 -9.87 21.42
CA LEU A 374 1.76 -10.57 22.54
C LEU A 374 2.55 -11.81 22.10
N LEU A 375 1.97 -12.68 21.26
CA LEU A 375 2.64 -13.87 20.75
C LEU A 375 3.89 -13.51 19.93
N ALA A 376 3.82 -12.46 19.13
CA ALA A 376 4.93 -11.95 18.33
C ALA A 376 6.07 -11.49 19.24
N VAL A 377 5.78 -10.63 20.22
CA VAL A 377 6.75 -10.14 21.21
C VAL A 377 7.41 -11.28 21.98
N LEU A 378 6.63 -12.26 22.44
CA LEU A 378 7.16 -13.43 23.15
C LEU A 378 8.09 -14.27 22.27
N THR A 379 7.77 -14.41 20.98
CA THR A 379 8.60 -15.15 20.03
C THR A 379 9.92 -14.44 19.75
N PHE A 380 9.91 -13.12 19.58
CA PHE A 380 11.13 -12.31 19.48
C PHE A 380 11.99 -12.41 20.73
N ALA A 381 11.39 -12.27 21.92
CA ALA A 381 12.10 -12.43 23.18
C ALA A 381 12.75 -13.82 23.29
N ALA A 382 12.04 -14.88 22.91
CA ALA A 382 12.58 -16.23 22.86
C ALA A 382 13.75 -16.37 21.86
N ALA A 383 13.69 -15.71 20.70
CA ALA A 383 14.79 -15.71 19.73
C ALA A 383 16.06 -15.06 20.32
N PHE A 384 15.95 -13.94 21.03
CA PHE A 384 17.10 -13.32 21.72
C PHE A 384 17.64 -14.20 22.85
N VAL A 385 16.77 -14.86 23.62
CA VAL A 385 17.20 -15.85 24.62
C VAL A 385 17.99 -16.99 23.96
N ALA A 386 17.58 -17.46 22.79
CA ALA A 386 18.33 -18.48 22.06
C ALA A 386 19.72 -18.00 21.65
N ILE A 387 19.87 -16.74 21.20
CA ILE A 387 21.17 -16.16 20.87
C ILE A 387 22.12 -16.18 22.09
N VAL A 388 21.61 -15.79 23.26
CA VAL A 388 22.36 -15.86 24.52
C VAL A 388 22.75 -17.31 24.84
N LEU A 389 21.79 -18.23 24.78
CA LEU A 389 22.04 -19.66 25.07
C LEU A 389 23.04 -20.28 24.09
N LEU A 390 22.98 -19.95 22.80
CA LEU A 390 23.94 -20.43 21.80
C LEU A 390 25.34 -19.87 22.07
N THR A 391 25.45 -18.60 22.47
CA THR A 391 26.72 -17.97 22.83
C THR A 391 27.37 -18.63 24.06
N LEU A 392 26.55 -19.02 25.03
CA LEU A 392 27.02 -19.66 26.27
C LEU A 392 27.31 -21.15 26.09
N LEU A 393 26.43 -21.88 25.41
CA LEU A 393 26.40 -23.34 25.44
C LEU A 393 26.87 -24.00 24.14
N ARG A 394 26.74 -23.32 22.99
CA ARG A 394 26.94 -23.91 21.65
C ARG A 394 27.46 -22.89 20.63
N ARG A 395 28.58 -22.23 20.94
CA ARG A 395 29.19 -21.18 20.09
C ARG A 395 29.30 -21.54 18.60
N PRO A 396 29.67 -22.78 18.20
CA PRO A 396 29.74 -23.15 16.79
C PRO A 396 28.37 -23.13 16.06
N ARG A 397 27.24 -23.12 16.78
CA ARG A 397 25.89 -23.05 16.20
C ARG A 397 25.32 -21.63 16.16
N LEU A 398 26.00 -20.64 16.75
CA LEU A 398 25.56 -19.25 16.84
C LEU A 398 25.32 -18.61 15.46
N ILE A 399 26.07 -19.05 14.44
CA ILE A 399 25.91 -18.57 13.05
C ILE A 399 24.49 -18.77 12.50
N MET A 400 23.70 -19.69 13.05
CA MET A 400 22.28 -19.84 12.67
C MET A 400 21.43 -18.63 13.03
N ALA A 401 21.89 -17.75 13.92
CA ALA A 401 21.24 -16.48 14.23
C ALA A 401 21.61 -15.36 13.25
N ALA A 402 22.63 -15.55 12.39
CA ALA A 402 23.11 -14.50 11.50
C ALA A 402 22.05 -14.03 10.48
N PRO A 403 21.30 -14.92 9.80
CA PRO A 403 20.24 -14.48 8.89
C PRO A 403 19.15 -13.66 9.60
N PHE A 404 18.77 -14.06 10.83
CA PHE A 404 17.80 -13.32 11.65
C PHE A 404 18.32 -11.91 12.01
N LEU A 405 19.53 -11.82 12.56
CA LEU A 405 20.10 -10.54 13.00
C LEU A 405 20.34 -9.59 11.83
N LEU A 406 20.88 -10.08 10.72
CA LEU A 406 21.16 -9.26 9.55
C LEU A 406 19.86 -8.72 8.93
N GLN A 407 18.83 -9.55 8.80
CA GLN A 407 17.53 -9.10 8.30
C GLN A 407 16.84 -8.15 9.28
N LEU A 408 16.89 -8.43 10.59
CA LEU A 408 16.30 -7.56 11.60
C LEU A 408 16.92 -6.16 11.56
N VAL A 409 18.25 -6.06 11.42
CA VAL A 409 18.91 -4.75 11.27
C VAL A 409 18.40 -4.02 10.04
N VAL A 410 18.35 -4.67 8.87
CA VAL A 410 17.86 -4.05 7.63
C VAL A 410 16.41 -3.57 7.79
N LEU A 411 15.55 -4.36 8.42
CA LEU A 411 14.14 -3.98 8.65
C LEU A 411 13.96 -2.87 9.68
N LEU A 412 14.85 -2.78 10.67
CA LEU A 412 14.82 -1.73 11.69
C LEU A 412 15.40 -0.41 11.22
N ILE A 413 16.21 -0.39 10.15
CA ILE A 413 16.76 0.85 9.57
C ILE A 413 16.01 1.30 8.31
N ALA A 414 15.33 0.39 7.62
CA ALA A 414 14.51 0.72 6.47
C ALA A 414 13.12 1.25 6.87
N ARG A 415 12.32 1.62 5.87
CA ARG A 415 10.92 2.02 6.00
C ARG A 415 10.14 0.98 6.83
N PRO A 416 9.38 1.40 7.86
CA PRO A 416 8.56 0.49 8.66
C PRO A 416 7.39 -0.05 7.83
N GLU A 417 7.45 -1.33 7.45
CA GLU A 417 6.36 -1.98 6.71
C GLU A 417 6.12 -3.41 7.21
N ASN A 418 4.88 -3.70 7.57
CA ASN A 418 4.47 -4.96 8.22
C ASN A 418 4.64 -6.18 7.30
N ARG A 419 4.51 -5.99 5.98
CA ARG A 419 4.60 -7.08 4.99
C ARG A 419 6.00 -7.70 4.91
N TYR A 420 7.05 -6.97 5.24
CA TYR A 420 8.42 -7.49 5.17
C TYR A 420 8.80 -8.45 6.31
N ALA A 421 7.96 -8.61 7.33
CA ALA A 421 8.25 -9.46 8.48
C ALA A 421 8.21 -10.97 8.15
N ILE A 422 7.48 -11.39 7.11
CA ILE A 422 7.19 -12.81 6.83
C ILE A 422 8.44 -13.68 6.66
N PRO A 423 9.41 -13.32 5.79
CA PRO A 423 10.64 -14.09 5.67
C PRO A 423 11.47 -14.13 6.97
N LEU A 424 11.45 -13.06 7.78
CA LEU A 424 12.17 -12.99 9.07
C LEU A 424 11.62 -14.01 10.09
N TRP A 425 10.29 -14.23 10.09
CA TRP A 425 9.61 -15.12 11.04
C TRP A 425 10.14 -16.56 11.01
N THR A 426 10.58 -17.06 9.86
CA THR A 426 11.16 -18.41 9.75
C THR A 426 12.42 -18.58 10.61
N SER A 427 13.31 -17.58 10.57
CA SER A 427 14.53 -17.57 11.39
C SER A 427 14.22 -17.30 12.86
N CYS A 428 13.28 -16.38 13.14
CA CYS A 428 12.82 -16.06 14.49
C CYS A 428 12.22 -17.29 15.20
N MET A 429 11.32 -18.02 14.53
CA MET A 429 10.67 -19.22 15.08
C MET A 429 11.64 -20.37 15.28
N LEU A 430 12.63 -20.55 14.38
CA LEU A 430 13.69 -21.53 14.59
C LEU A 430 14.49 -21.20 15.87
N LEU A 431 14.85 -19.93 16.08
CA LEU A 431 15.56 -19.49 17.29
C LEU A 431 14.68 -19.62 18.54
N ALA A 432 13.42 -19.21 18.50
CA ALA A 432 12.48 -19.40 19.60
C ALA A 432 12.35 -20.89 19.99
N ALA A 433 12.26 -21.79 19.01
CA ALA A 433 12.26 -23.24 19.25
C ALA A 433 13.58 -23.73 19.89
N VAL A 434 14.72 -23.15 19.51
CA VAL A 434 16.02 -23.41 20.15
C VAL A 434 15.97 -23.01 21.62
N ALA A 435 15.48 -21.80 21.96
CA ALA A 435 15.36 -21.38 23.36
C ALA A 435 14.56 -22.38 24.19
N VAL A 436 13.38 -22.79 23.71
CA VAL A 436 12.54 -23.78 24.40
C VAL A 436 13.26 -25.11 24.58
N GLY A 437 13.92 -25.60 23.52
CA GLY A 437 14.66 -26.86 23.55
C GLY A 437 15.80 -26.88 24.57
N TYR A 438 16.59 -25.81 24.62
CA TYR A 438 17.73 -25.70 25.54
C TYR A 438 17.30 -25.43 26.98
N THR A 439 16.31 -24.58 27.21
CA THR A 439 15.75 -24.33 28.56
C THR A 439 15.19 -25.62 29.17
N ARG A 440 14.46 -26.43 28.38
CA ARG A 440 13.97 -27.74 28.83
C ARG A 440 15.10 -28.74 29.12
N SER A 441 16.22 -28.64 28.43
CA SER A 441 17.40 -29.48 28.71
C SER A 441 18.10 -29.01 30.00
N ALA A 442 18.27 -27.71 30.19
CA ALA A 442 18.87 -27.11 31.38
C ALA A 442 18.05 -27.40 32.64
N LEU A 443 16.71 -27.27 32.58
CA LEU A 443 15.81 -27.61 33.67
C LEU A 443 15.86 -29.10 34.04
N ARG A 444 15.97 -30.01 33.04
CA ARG A 444 16.14 -31.44 33.30
C ARG A 444 17.48 -31.75 33.97
N HIS A 445 18.54 -31.03 33.61
CA HIS A 445 19.84 -31.14 34.28
C HIS A 445 19.82 -30.54 35.69
N LEU A 446 19.06 -29.46 35.94
CA LEU A 446 18.86 -28.88 37.28
C LEU A 446 18.14 -29.85 38.23
N VAL A 447 17.10 -30.53 37.73
CA VAL A 447 16.34 -31.52 38.51
C VAL A 447 17.17 -32.79 38.77
N SER A 448 18.12 -33.13 37.88
CA SER A 448 18.99 -34.30 38.05
C SER A 448 20.33 -34.02 38.75
N ALA A 449 20.82 -32.78 38.72
CA ALA A 449 22.07 -32.37 39.35
C ALA A 449 21.80 -31.69 40.70
N GLN A 450 21.75 -32.50 41.76
CA GLN A 450 21.77 -32.03 43.15
C GLN A 450 23.14 -31.51 43.63
N ARG A 451 24.09 -31.20 42.73
CA ARG A 451 25.42 -30.67 43.10
C ARG A 451 25.91 -29.60 42.12
N ASP A 452 26.25 -28.45 42.70
CA ASP A 452 26.78 -27.17 42.18
C ASP A 452 25.83 -26.17 41.47
N PRO A 453 25.45 -25.04 42.14
CA PRO A 453 24.49 -24.06 41.62
C PRO A 453 25.09 -22.88 40.83
N LEU A 454 26.41 -22.78 40.71
CA LEU A 454 27.09 -21.53 40.28
C LEU A 454 26.88 -21.12 38.81
N PRO A 455 26.81 -22.02 37.81
CA PRO A 455 26.49 -21.63 36.42
C PRO A 455 25.00 -21.34 36.19
N THR A 456 24.13 -21.95 36.99
CA THR A 456 22.68 -22.06 36.77
C THR A 456 21.90 -20.88 37.32
N VAL A 457 22.37 -20.28 38.43
CA VAL A 457 21.83 -19.01 38.95
C VAL A 457 22.05 -17.86 37.94
N ARG A 458 23.18 -17.84 37.23
CA ARG A 458 23.47 -16.84 36.19
C ARG A 458 22.49 -16.92 35.01
N ILE A 459 22.06 -18.12 34.62
CA ILE A 459 21.10 -18.31 33.51
C ILE A 459 19.69 -17.86 33.94
N GLY A 460 19.26 -18.19 35.15
CA GLY A 460 17.96 -17.74 35.68
C GLY A 460 17.86 -16.22 35.80
N VAL A 461 18.93 -15.56 36.26
CA VAL A 461 19.01 -14.09 36.38
C VAL A 461 19.03 -13.42 35.01
N ILE A 462 19.71 -13.98 34.00
CA ILE A 462 19.74 -13.42 32.64
C ILE A 462 18.39 -13.60 31.93
N VAL A 463 17.74 -14.76 32.07
CA VAL A 463 16.38 -14.98 31.52
C VAL A 463 15.37 -14.03 32.19
N ALA A 464 15.47 -13.82 33.50
CA ALA A 464 14.64 -12.87 34.21
C ALA A 464 14.93 -11.41 33.79
N ALA A 465 16.20 -11.03 33.62
CA ALA A 465 16.60 -9.69 33.18
C ALA A 465 16.16 -9.39 31.74
N VAL A 466 16.24 -10.37 30.83
CA VAL A 466 15.74 -10.23 29.45
C VAL A 466 14.21 -10.20 29.41
N ALA A 467 13.53 -10.97 30.26
CA ALA A 467 12.08 -10.90 30.41
C ALA A 467 11.63 -9.54 31.00
N LEU A 468 12.38 -8.98 31.95
CA LEU A 468 12.15 -7.64 32.53
C LEU A 468 12.43 -6.50 31.54
N LEU A 469 13.44 -6.65 30.67
CA LEU A 469 13.68 -5.71 29.57
C LEU A 469 12.59 -5.80 28.49
N ALA A 470 12.03 -7.00 28.25
CA ALA A 470 10.91 -7.19 27.33
C ALA A 470 9.58 -6.66 27.87
N THR A 471 9.37 -6.64 29.20
CA THR A 471 8.19 -6.03 29.83
C THR A 471 8.35 -4.54 30.10
N GLY A 472 9.59 -4.03 30.18
CA GLY A 472 9.91 -2.61 30.40
C GLY A 472 9.64 -1.69 29.19
N VAL A 473 9.36 -2.25 28.00
CA VAL A 473 8.97 -1.48 26.80
C VAL A 473 7.44 -1.28 26.74
N GLY A 474 6.67 -1.82 27.69
CA GLY A 474 5.21 -1.87 27.63
C GLY A 474 4.44 -0.70 28.27
N HIS A 475 5.09 0.34 28.82
CA HIS A 475 4.37 1.46 29.44
C HIS A 475 5.08 2.79 29.15
N SER A 476 4.85 3.35 27.96
CA SER A 476 4.95 4.79 27.74
C SER A 476 3.89 5.17 26.72
N ALA A 477 2.94 5.97 27.20
CA ALA A 477 1.89 6.67 26.49
C ALA A 477 1.15 5.88 25.39
N ALA A 478 -0.13 5.60 25.65
CA ALA A 478 -1.08 5.40 24.57
C ALA A 478 -1.07 6.63 23.66
N THR A 479 -0.24 6.60 22.63
CA THR A 479 -0.38 7.42 21.44
C THR A 479 -1.49 6.78 20.60
N PRO A 480 -2.52 7.53 20.19
CA PRO A 480 -3.64 6.98 19.44
C PRO A 480 -3.19 6.33 18.13
N GLU A 481 -3.94 5.32 17.69
CA GLU A 481 -3.76 4.62 16.41
C GLU A 481 -3.68 5.58 15.22
N PRO A 482 -2.91 5.23 14.17
CA PRO A 482 -2.87 6.01 12.94
C PRO A 482 -4.08 5.65 12.05
N SER A 483 -5.22 6.26 12.32
CA SER A 483 -6.07 6.77 11.24
C SER A 483 -5.80 8.26 11.17
N GLY A 484 -5.55 8.80 9.97
CA GLY A 484 -5.30 10.24 9.83
C GLY A 484 -6.36 11.01 10.61
N SER A 485 -5.95 11.73 11.66
CA SER A 485 -6.87 12.55 12.42
C SER A 485 -7.47 13.54 11.44
N LEU A 486 -8.80 13.57 11.33
CA LEU A 486 -9.51 14.55 10.49
C LEU A 486 -8.95 15.94 10.74
N PRO A 487 -8.89 16.83 9.73
CA PRO A 487 -8.34 18.16 9.92
C PRO A 487 -9.03 18.85 11.10
N GLN A 488 -8.24 19.35 12.05
CA GLN A 488 -8.73 20.02 13.25
C GLN A 488 -8.49 21.54 13.22
N THR A 489 -7.80 22.04 12.20
CA THR A 489 -7.44 23.46 12.06
C THR A 489 -7.63 23.92 10.63
N ARG A 490 -7.87 25.23 10.43
CA ARG A 490 -7.95 25.83 9.09
C ARG A 490 -6.69 25.60 8.26
N ALA A 491 -5.51 25.66 8.88
CA ALA A 491 -4.25 25.41 8.19
C ALA A 491 -4.16 23.97 7.66
N GLN A 492 -4.55 22.98 8.47
CA GLN A 492 -4.59 21.59 8.03
C GLN A 492 -5.63 21.37 6.93
N ALA A 493 -6.82 21.96 7.07
CA ALA A 493 -7.87 21.85 6.06
C ALA A 493 -7.44 22.40 4.69
N GLU A 494 -6.72 23.52 4.66
CA GLU A 494 -6.18 24.07 3.40
C GLU A 494 -5.01 23.26 2.85
N LEU A 495 -4.20 22.63 3.70
CA LEU A 495 -3.16 21.71 3.28
C LEU A 495 -3.76 20.44 2.63
N ASP A 496 -4.75 19.84 3.27
CA ASP A 496 -5.48 18.68 2.74
C ASP A 496 -6.21 19.02 1.43
N ARG A 497 -6.78 20.22 1.31
CA ARG A 497 -7.39 20.73 0.07
C ARG A 497 -6.36 20.90 -1.05
N THR A 498 -5.20 21.46 -0.73
CA THR A 498 -4.09 21.63 -1.69
C THR A 498 -3.58 20.26 -2.15
N ARG A 499 -3.49 19.30 -1.23
CA ARG A 499 -3.13 17.92 -1.52
C ARG A 499 -4.15 17.24 -2.44
N LEU A 500 -5.44 17.41 -2.15
CA LEU A 500 -6.53 16.89 -2.99
C LEU A 500 -6.45 17.45 -4.42
N ARG A 501 -6.18 18.76 -4.58
CA ARG A 501 -5.97 19.37 -5.91
C ARG A 501 -4.76 18.78 -6.63
N GLN A 502 -3.66 18.57 -5.91
CA GLN A 502 -2.44 17.98 -6.48
C GLN A 502 -2.69 16.56 -6.98
N ILE A 503 -3.43 15.74 -6.23
CA ILE A 503 -3.77 14.36 -6.63
C ILE A 503 -4.70 14.35 -7.84
N VAL A 504 -5.72 15.22 -7.86
CA VAL A 504 -6.73 15.26 -8.93
C VAL A 504 -6.17 15.88 -10.21
N PHE A 505 -5.56 17.06 -10.13
CA PHE A 505 -5.19 17.88 -11.29
C PHE A 505 -3.69 17.89 -11.59
N GLY A 506 -2.83 17.38 -10.71
CA GLY A 506 -1.38 17.54 -10.80
C GLY A 506 -0.90 18.95 -10.45
N SER A 507 -1.74 19.78 -9.83
CA SER A 507 -1.43 21.16 -9.43
C SER A 507 -2.00 21.49 -8.06
N ARG A 508 -1.36 22.42 -7.32
CA ARG A 508 -1.86 22.95 -6.05
C ARG A 508 -3.05 23.91 -6.25
N ASP A 509 -3.16 24.47 -7.45
CA ASP A 509 -4.22 25.38 -7.84
C ASP A 509 -5.32 24.66 -8.63
N LEU A 510 -6.53 25.21 -8.60
CA LEU A 510 -7.59 24.74 -9.47
C LEU A 510 -7.23 25.05 -10.93
N PRO A 511 -7.59 24.17 -11.89
CA PRO A 511 -7.46 24.51 -13.29
C PRO A 511 -8.34 25.74 -13.60
N VAL A 512 -7.93 26.51 -14.60
CA VAL A 512 -8.76 27.55 -15.23
C VAL A 512 -9.11 27.04 -16.63
N PRO A 513 -10.20 26.27 -16.79
CA PRO A 513 -10.54 25.69 -18.08
C PRO A 513 -10.92 26.80 -19.06
N ASP A 514 -10.28 26.84 -20.23
CA ASP A 514 -10.67 27.77 -21.29
C ASP A 514 -11.98 27.28 -21.93
N VAL A 515 -13.08 27.97 -21.61
CA VAL A 515 -14.43 27.54 -21.96
C VAL A 515 -15.18 28.69 -22.60
N THR A 516 -15.59 28.48 -23.85
CA THR A 516 -16.41 29.43 -24.61
C THR A 516 -17.88 29.03 -24.51
N TRP A 517 -18.70 29.93 -23.96
CA TRP A 517 -20.16 29.74 -23.86
C TRP A 517 -20.87 30.32 -25.07
N VAL A 518 -21.76 29.53 -25.67
CA VAL A 518 -22.55 29.92 -26.86
C VAL A 518 -24.04 29.69 -26.62
N ALA A 519 -24.89 30.51 -27.25
CA ALA A 519 -26.33 30.30 -27.22
C ALA A 519 -26.71 29.02 -27.99
N ASP A 520 -27.53 28.15 -27.40
CA ASP A 520 -27.86 26.83 -27.95
C ASP A 520 -29.38 26.61 -28.08
N PRO A 521 -30.06 27.37 -28.96
CA PRO A 521 -31.52 27.30 -29.10
C PRO A 521 -32.02 25.95 -29.66
N SER A 522 -31.12 25.03 -30.00
CA SER A 522 -31.46 23.69 -30.46
C SER A 522 -31.94 22.77 -29.34
N ARG A 523 -31.60 23.09 -28.08
CA ARG A 523 -32.01 22.32 -26.90
C ARG A 523 -33.42 22.68 -26.45
N SER A 524 -34.13 21.70 -25.92
CA SER A 524 -35.44 21.93 -25.30
C SER A 524 -35.29 22.90 -24.12
N LEU A 525 -36.05 23.99 -24.18
CA LEU A 525 -36.12 24.98 -23.13
C LEU A 525 -37.22 24.60 -22.15
N PRO A 526 -36.93 24.38 -20.85
CA PRO A 526 -37.96 24.25 -19.83
C PRO A 526 -38.87 25.47 -19.83
N SER A 527 -40.14 25.30 -19.48
CA SER A 527 -41.13 26.40 -19.54
C SER A 527 -40.76 27.62 -18.67
N SER A 528 -39.91 27.40 -17.66
CA SER A 528 -39.40 28.37 -16.69
C SER A 528 -38.07 29.03 -17.08
N ALA A 529 -37.44 28.58 -18.17
CA ALA A 529 -36.23 29.18 -18.72
C ALA A 529 -36.55 30.13 -19.88
N VAL A 530 -35.71 31.17 -20.07
CA VAL A 530 -35.80 32.16 -21.14
C VAL A 530 -34.72 31.97 -22.22
N ALA A 531 -33.60 31.36 -21.85
CA ALA A 531 -32.49 31.08 -22.75
C ALA A 531 -31.73 29.85 -22.28
N VAL A 532 -31.05 29.21 -23.23
CA VAL A 532 -30.13 28.11 -23.00
C VAL A 532 -28.80 28.41 -23.69
N ASN A 533 -27.71 28.23 -22.96
CA ASN A 533 -26.36 28.29 -23.48
C ASN A 533 -25.71 26.91 -23.29
N SER A 534 -24.72 26.60 -24.10
CA SER A 534 -23.87 25.43 -23.89
C SER A 534 -22.40 25.79 -24.04
N ALA A 535 -21.55 24.96 -23.46
CA ALA A 535 -20.12 25.04 -23.64
C ALA A 535 -19.51 23.64 -23.63
N GLU A 536 -18.42 23.48 -24.37
CA GLU A 536 -17.65 22.25 -24.39
C GLU A 536 -16.34 22.47 -23.63
N VAL A 537 -16.14 21.69 -22.57
CA VAL A 537 -14.91 21.66 -21.81
C VAL A 537 -14.00 20.64 -22.46
N GLN A 538 -12.89 21.09 -23.04
CA GLN A 538 -11.87 20.20 -23.59
C GLN A 538 -11.11 19.53 -22.44
N LEU A 539 -11.02 18.21 -22.50
CA LEU A 539 -10.37 17.37 -21.51
C LEU A 539 -9.15 16.66 -22.11
N ARG A 540 -8.37 15.97 -21.27
CA ARG A 540 -7.24 15.17 -21.75
C ARG A 540 -7.71 14.05 -22.68
N PHE A 541 -6.79 13.51 -23.47
CA PHE A 541 -7.02 12.40 -24.42
C PHE A 541 -8.03 12.72 -25.53
N GLY A 542 -8.22 14.00 -25.86
CA GLY A 542 -9.18 14.43 -26.88
C GLY A 542 -10.64 14.23 -26.47
N LEU A 543 -10.90 14.08 -25.17
CA LEU A 543 -12.24 13.96 -24.61
C LEU A 543 -12.87 15.34 -24.40
N GLY A 544 -14.20 15.36 -24.31
CA GLY A 544 -14.96 16.58 -24.05
C GLY A 544 -16.01 16.38 -22.98
N SER A 545 -16.43 17.46 -22.31
CA SER A 545 -17.65 17.44 -21.49
C SER A 545 -18.53 18.62 -21.83
N THR A 546 -19.81 18.36 -22.09
CA THR A 546 -20.78 19.41 -22.41
C THR A 546 -21.43 19.94 -21.14
N LEU A 547 -21.33 21.25 -20.91
CA LEU A 547 -22.09 21.97 -19.90
C LEU A 547 -23.28 22.68 -20.55
N ILE A 548 -24.43 22.65 -19.87
CA ILE A 548 -25.67 23.28 -20.36
C ILE A 548 -26.17 24.27 -19.32
N GLU A 549 -26.26 25.54 -19.68
CA GLU A 549 -26.72 26.62 -18.80
C GLU A 549 -28.14 27.04 -19.19
N TYR A 550 -29.05 27.03 -18.23
CA TYR A 550 -30.41 27.55 -18.37
C TYR A 550 -30.55 28.84 -17.57
N LEU A 551 -31.08 29.87 -18.24
CA LEU A 551 -31.36 31.17 -17.62
C LEU A 551 -32.83 31.25 -17.23
N PRO A 552 -33.17 31.59 -15.98
CA PRO A 552 -34.54 31.71 -15.53
C PRO A 552 -35.21 32.96 -16.11
N GLN A 553 -36.54 32.93 -16.24
CA GLN A 553 -37.30 34.10 -16.71
C GLN A 553 -37.19 35.29 -15.76
N SER A 554 -37.16 35.05 -14.45
CA SER A 554 -37.08 36.08 -13.40
C SER A 554 -35.94 35.76 -12.45
N PRO A 555 -34.69 36.20 -12.73
CA PRO A 555 -33.54 35.88 -11.90
C PRO A 555 -33.66 36.44 -10.48
N THR A 556 -33.48 35.59 -9.47
CA THR A 556 -33.52 35.97 -8.04
C THR A 556 -32.13 36.04 -7.41
N GLY A 557 -31.11 35.57 -8.12
CA GLY A 557 -29.71 35.58 -7.69
C GLY A 557 -29.14 34.18 -7.49
N CYS A 558 -29.91 33.21 -7.01
CA CYS A 558 -29.41 31.86 -6.72
C CYS A 558 -28.83 31.11 -7.94
N GLY A 559 -27.84 30.24 -7.69
CA GLY A 559 -27.18 29.41 -8.70
C GLY A 559 -27.11 27.95 -8.26
N LEU A 560 -27.56 27.05 -9.13
CA LEU A 560 -27.53 25.60 -8.93
C LEU A 560 -26.76 24.92 -10.06
N ILE A 561 -25.77 24.10 -9.69
CA ILE A 561 -25.14 23.15 -10.61
C ILE A 561 -25.75 21.77 -10.31
N VAL A 562 -26.39 21.16 -11.30
CA VAL A 562 -26.98 19.81 -11.19
C VAL A 562 -26.08 18.83 -11.94
N HIS A 563 -25.64 17.78 -11.25
CA HIS A 563 -24.75 16.78 -11.82
C HIS A 563 -25.43 15.40 -11.90
N GLY A 564 -25.44 14.82 -13.11
CA GLY A 564 -25.85 13.43 -13.33
C GLY A 564 -24.83 12.43 -12.81
N GLY A 565 -25.28 11.23 -12.43
CA GLY A 565 -24.38 10.10 -12.13
C GLY A 565 -24.07 9.28 -13.38
N HIS A 566 -24.17 7.96 -13.26
CA HIS A 566 -24.02 6.98 -14.37
C HIS A 566 -25.15 7.02 -15.42
N GLY A 567 -25.94 8.08 -15.44
CA GLY A 567 -27.04 8.34 -16.37
C GLY A 567 -27.00 9.79 -16.86
N SER A 568 -28.13 10.28 -17.36
CA SER A 568 -28.29 11.71 -17.66
C SER A 568 -28.62 12.48 -16.38
N TRP A 569 -28.20 13.73 -16.27
CA TRP A 569 -28.59 14.68 -15.23
C TRP A 569 -30.11 14.88 -15.15
N GLN A 570 -30.83 14.58 -16.22
CA GLN A 570 -32.29 14.66 -16.27
C GLN A 570 -32.97 13.48 -15.57
N ASP A 571 -32.27 12.35 -15.43
CA ASP A 571 -32.83 11.10 -14.93
C ASP A 571 -33.11 11.19 -13.42
N ALA A 572 -33.97 10.27 -12.95
CA ALA A 572 -34.19 10.01 -11.53
C ALA A 572 -34.50 11.29 -10.69
N GLY A 573 -35.26 12.21 -11.29
CA GLY A 573 -35.73 13.45 -10.65
C GLY A 573 -34.81 14.66 -10.84
N GLY A 574 -33.66 14.53 -11.50
CA GLY A 574 -32.74 15.66 -11.71
C GLY A 574 -33.30 16.76 -12.61
N LEU A 575 -34.12 16.43 -13.62
CA LEU A 575 -34.84 17.44 -14.42
C LEU A 575 -35.82 18.24 -13.55
N GLN A 576 -36.56 17.57 -12.66
CA GLN A 576 -37.51 18.23 -11.78
C GLN A 576 -36.79 19.19 -10.82
N VAL A 577 -35.64 18.77 -10.25
CA VAL A 577 -34.79 19.63 -9.42
C VAL A 577 -34.34 20.89 -10.18
N ALA A 578 -33.95 20.74 -11.45
CA ALA A 578 -33.57 21.88 -12.29
C ALA A 578 -34.75 22.81 -12.59
N GLU A 579 -35.93 22.27 -12.92
CA GLU A 579 -37.14 23.04 -13.19
C GLU A 579 -37.62 23.81 -11.95
N ASP A 580 -37.66 23.15 -10.79
CA ASP A 580 -38.04 23.77 -9.51
C ASP A 580 -37.09 24.92 -9.15
N ALA A 581 -35.79 24.79 -9.44
CA ALA A 581 -34.80 25.85 -9.24
C ALA A 581 -35.01 27.02 -10.22
N LEU A 582 -35.28 26.74 -11.50
CA LEU A 582 -35.57 27.77 -12.51
C LEU A 582 -36.85 28.55 -12.18
N ASP A 583 -37.90 27.87 -11.70
CA ASP A 583 -39.16 28.49 -11.25
C ASP A 583 -38.95 29.47 -10.09
N ARG A 584 -37.96 29.20 -9.24
CA ARG A 584 -37.54 30.09 -8.14
C ARG A 584 -36.62 31.22 -8.60
N GLY A 585 -36.29 31.28 -9.88
CA GLY A 585 -35.41 32.29 -10.44
C GLY A 585 -33.91 31.97 -10.33
N CYS A 586 -33.55 30.71 -10.07
CA CYS A 586 -32.14 30.31 -10.02
C CYS A 586 -31.59 30.06 -11.43
N ARG A 587 -30.32 30.42 -11.64
CA ARG A 587 -29.55 29.95 -12.79
C ARG A 587 -29.21 28.49 -12.58
N VAL A 588 -29.38 27.66 -13.62
CA VAL A 588 -29.02 26.24 -13.56
C VAL A 588 -27.94 25.92 -14.57
N ILE A 589 -26.87 25.25 -14.14
CA ILE A 589 -25.91 24.60 -15.04
C ILE A 589 -26.00 23.09 -14.82
N ALA A 590 -26.22 22.34 -15.88
CA ALA A 590 -26.27 20.89 -15.86
C ALA A 590 -25.00 20.28 -16.48
N ALA A 591 -24.53 19.19 -15.89
CA ALA A 591 -23.39 18.41 -16.36
C ALA A 591 -23.61 16.91 -16.12
N ASP A 592 -23.01 16.09 -16.99
CA ASP A 592 -23.00 14.63 -16.87
C ASP A 592 -21.57 14.12 -16.60
N MET A 593 -21.44 12.96 -15.97
CA MET A 593 -20.14 12.30 -15.82
C MET A 593 -19.50 12.00 -17.18
N PRO A 594 -18.17 11.87 -17.24
CA PRO A 594 -17.48 11.34 -18.41
C PRO A 594 -18.11 10.02 -18.88
N ALA A 595 -18.27 9.84 -20.19
CA ALA A 595 -18.90 8.66 -20.79
C ALA A 595 -20.39 8.40 -20.40
N ALA A 596 -21.06 9.31 -19.68
CA ALA A 596 -22.47 9.22 -19.32
C ALA A 596 -23.30 10.31 -20.02
N GLY A 597 -24.63 10.12 -20.09
CA GLY A 597 -25.58 11.13 -20.58
C GLY A 597 -25.21 11.72 -21.94
N VAL A 598 -25.04 13.05 -22.01
CA VAL A 598 -24.63 13.76 -23.23
C VAL A 598 -23.17 13.51 -23.62
N ASN A 599 -22.36 13.00 -22.69
CA ASN A 599 -20.93 12.70 -22.85
C ASN A 599 -20.64 11.24 -23.23
N ARG A 600 -21.66 10.46 -23.63
CA ARG A 600 -21.52 9.05 -24.04
C ARG A 600 -20.71 8.83 -25.31
N ASP A 601 -20.28 7.59 -25.52
CA ASP A 601 -19.65 7.09 -26.75
C ASP A 601 -18.33 7.78 -27.16
N GLN A 602 -17.64 8.37 -26.19
CA GLN A 602 -16.34 9.01 -26.43
C GLN A 602 -15.22 7.99 -26.63
N ILE A 603 -14.21 8.41 -27.38
CA ILE A 603 -13.01 7.62 -27.68
C ILE A 603 -11.81 8.44 -27.23
N ALA A 604 -11.10 7.96 -26.22
CA ALA A 604 -9.84 8.53 -25.79
C ALA A 604 -8.73 8.18 -26.77
N GLU A 605 -7.93 9.17 -27.16
CA GLU A 605 -6.72 8.99 -27.95
C GLU A 605 -5.50 9.01 -27.03
N LEU A 606 -4.74 7.91 -27.03
CA LEU A 606 -3.56 7.73 -26.19
C LEU A 606 -2.29 8.21 -26.92
N ASN A 607 -1.24 8.51 -26.15
CA ASN A 607 0.02 9.07 -26.68
C ASN A 607 0.74 8.14 -27.67
N ASP A 608 0.48 6.84 -27.61
CA ASP A 608 1.01 5.83 -28.54
C ASP A 608 0.17 5.70 -29.83
N GLY A 609 -0.85 6.55 -30.00
CA GLY A 609 -1.78 6.55 -31.12
C GLY A 609 -2.89 5.50 -31.03
N SER A 610 -2.95 4.72 -29.94
CA SER A 610 -4.05 3.80 -29.70
C SER A 610 -5.33 4.52 -29.28
N ARG A 611 -6.48 3.88 -29.53
CA ARG A 611 -7.80 4.45 -29.29
C ARG A 611 -8.58 3.59 -28.31
N LEU A 612 -9.03 4.18 -27.21
CA LEU A 612 -9.80 3.51 -26.16
C LEU A 612 -11.23 4.03 -26.16
N ALA A 613 -12.18 3.17 -26.51
CA ALA A 613 -13.59 3.53 -26.38
C ALA A 613 -14.01 3.54 -24.91
N LEU A 614 -14.44 4.69 -24.42
CA LEU A 614 -14.98 4.85 -23.07
C LEU A 614 -16.45 4.47 -23.10
N ARG A 615 -16.68 3.16 -22.99
CA ARG A 615 -18.03 2.60 -22.88
C ARG A 615 -18.36 2.40 -21.40
N GLN A 616 -19.65 2.43 -21.10
CA GLN A 616 -20.18 2.02 -19.80
C GLN A 616 -21.00 0.73 -19.93
N PRO A 617 -20.39 -0.45 -20.22
CA PRO A 617 -21.16 -1.69 -20.32
C PRO A 617 -21.82 -2.08 -18.99
N ASP A 618 -21.20 -1.71 -17.87
CA ASP A 618 -21.57 -2.20 -16.53
C ASP A 618 -21.78 -1.08 -15.49
N GLY A 619 -21.71 0.20 -15.90
CA GLY A 619 -21.85 1.35 -14.99
C GLY A 619 -20.64 1.66 -14.10
N LEU A 620 -19.56 0.87 -14.13
CA LEU A 620 -18.46 0.98 -13.15
C LEU A 620 -17.29 1.90 -13.54
N HIS A 621 -17.40 2.67 -14.62
CA HIS A 621 -16.29 3.47 -15.19
C HIS A 621 -14.95 2.71 -15.35
N GLY A 622 -14.95 1.39 -15.48
CA GLY A 622 -13.72 0.58 -15.42
C GLY A 622 -12.68 0.89 -16.50
N ALA A 623 -13.09 1.47 -17.64
CA ALA A 623 -12.17 1.88 -18.70
C ALA A 623 -11.21 3.01 -18.26
N PHE A 624 -11.59 3.83 -17.27
CA PHE A 624 -10.78 4.95 -16.79
C PHE A 624 -9.52 4.48 -16.05
N TRP A 625 -9.49 3.26 -15.50
CA TRP A 625 -8.26 2.63 -15.00
C TRP A 625 -7.16 2.51 -16.06
N SER A 626 -7.54 2.45 -17.35
CA SER A 626 -6.58 2.36 -18.46
C SER A 626 -6.04 3.73 -18.89
N LEU A 627 -6.66 4.82 -18.43
CA LEU A 627 -6.21 6.20 -18.66
C LEU A 627 -5.28 6.69 -17.55
N ASP A 628 -5.21 5.95 -16.44
CA ASP A 628 -4.33 6.26 -15.32
C ASP A 628 -2.87 5.99 -15.66
N THR A 629 -2.03 6.87 -15.15
CA THR A 629 -0.57 6.69 -15.09
C THR A 629 -0.17 6.44 -13.64
N PRO A 630 1.04 5.95 -13.35
CA PRO A 630 1.50 5.83 -11.97
C PRO A 630 1.48 7.16 -11.18
N TRP A 631 1.48 8.28 -11.91
CA TRP A 631 1.69 9.64 -11.41
C TRP A 631 0.43 10.53 -11.42
N ARG A 632 -0.58 10.17 -12.22
CA ARG A 632 -1.80 10.96 -12.40
C ARG A 632 -3.01 10.06 -12.65
N SER A 633 -4.06 10.25 -11.85
CA SER A 633 -5.36 9.63 -12.07
C SER A 633 -6.17 10.36 -13.13
N SER A 634 -7.23 9.73 -13.59
CA SER A 634 -8.18 10.28 -14.55
C SER A 634 -9.33 11.05 -13.89
N LEU A 635 -9.22 11.32 -12.58
CA LEU A 635 -10.24 12.07 -11.82
C LEU A 635 -10.40 13.52 -12.29
N ASP A 636 -9.36 14.11 -12.88
CA ASP A 636 -9.49 15.43 -13.49
C ASP A 636 -10.57 15.47 -14.57
N LEU A 637 -10.78 14.37 -15.31
CA LEU A 637 -11.84 14.26 -16.32
C LEU A 637 -13.24 14.39 -15.71
N PHE A 638 -13.41 13.94 -14.48
CA PHE A 638 -14.68 14.00 -13.75
C PHE A 638 -14.95 15.37 -13.16
N LEU A 639 -13.90 16.05 -12.67
CA LEU A 639 -14.07 17.24 -11.84
C LEU A 639 -13.80 18.56 -12.58
N ALA A 640 -12.96 18.56 -13.62
CA ALA A 640 -12.70 19.77 -14.41
C ALA A 640 -13.98 20.41 -15.02
N PRO A 641 -14.98 19.65 -15.52
CA PRO A 641 -16.22 20.25 -16.01
C PRO A 641 -17.00 20.98 -14.93
N VAL A 642 -17.02 20.46 -13.70
CA VAL A 642 -17.71 21.10 -12.58
C VAL A 642 -16.97 22.35 -12.11
N ILE A 643 -15.63 22.34 -12.12
CA ILE A 643 -14.84 23.55 -11.84
C ILE A 643 -15.12 24.65 -12.88
N ALA A 644 -15.21 24.31 -14.16
CA ALA A 644 -15.61 25.25 -15.21
C ALA A 644 -17.03 25.81 -14.99
N ALA A 645 -17.97 24.98 -14.53
CA ALA A 645 -19.32 25.42 -14.18
C ALA A 645 -19.31 26.38 -12.98
N VAL A 646 -18.47 26.13 -11.96
CA VAL A 646 -18.29 27.03 -10.82
C VAL A 646 -17.69 28.36 -11.26
N ASP A 647 -16.69 28.35 -12.15
CA ASP A 647 -16.12 29.58 -12.72
C ASP A 647 -17.19 30.41 -13.45
N ARG A 648 -18.04 29.75 -14.24
CA ARG A 648 -19.16 30.41 -14.92
C ARG A 648 -20.16 31.01 -13.93
N MET A 649 -20.53 30.28 -12.88
CA MET A 649 -21.43 30.80 -11.84
C MET A 649 -20.80 31.99 -11.13
N ALA A 650 -19.56 31.86 -10.64
CA ALA A 650 -18.87 32.92 -9.92
C ALA A 650 -18.67 34.20 -10.74
N ALA A 651 -18.56 34.08 -12.07
CA ALA A 651 -18.45 35.23 -12.97
C ALA A 651 -19.80 35.91 -13.28
N THR A 652 -20.94 35.25 -13.01
CA THR A 652 -22.27 35.68 -13.48
C THR A 652 -23.30 35.86 -12.38
N THR A 653 -23.03 35.39 -11.15
CA THR A 653 -23.84 35.61 -9.96
C THR A 653 -22.98 36.04 -8.77
N SER A 654 -23.56 36.83 -7.86
CA SER A 654 -22.98 37.16 -6.56
C SER A 654 -23.38 36.17 -5.45
N ASP A 655 -24.26 35.22 -5.77
CA ASP A 655 -24.89 34.34 -4.80
C ASP A 655 -24.10 33.06 -4.52
N PRO A 656 -24.38 32.39 -3.39
CA PRO A 656 -23.71 31.16 -3.01
C PRO A 656 -23.88 30.06 -4.06
N VAL A 657 -22.77 29.53 -4.59
CA VAL A 657 -22.81 28.44 -5.56
C VAL A 657 -23.25 27.15 -4.86
N THR A 658 -24.36 26.57 -5.34
CA THR A 658 -24.88 25.29 -4.86
C THR A 658 -24.60 24.20 -5.89
N VAL A 659 -24.07 23.05 -5.46
CA VAL A 659 -23.89 21.87 -6.30
C VAL A 659 -24.71 20.73 -5.75
N ALA A 660 -25.51 20.08 -6.59
CA ALA A 660 -26.29 18.91 -6.22
C ALA A 660 -26.04 17.78 -7.23
N GLY A 661 -25.89 16.56 -6.72
CA GLY A 661 -25.68 15.40 -7.57
C GLY A 661 -26.27 14.11 -7.00
N LEU A 662 -26.61 13.19 -7.90
CA LEU A 662 -27.12 11.85 -7.61
C LEU A 662 -26.11 10.79 -8.04
N SER A 663 -25.95 9.72 -7.25
CA SER A 663 -25.02 8.61 -7.57
C SER A 663 -23.60 9.16 -7.74
N GLY A 664 -22.84 8.77 -8.76
CA GLY A 664 -21.54 9.38 -9.05
C GLY A 664 -21.55 10.93 -9.18
N GLY A 665 -22.71 11.54 -9.48
CA GLY A 665 -22.88 12.99 -9.38
C GLY A 665 -22.84 13.52 -7.95
N GLY A 666 -23.35 12.76 -6.98
CA GLY A 666 -23.28 13.08 -5.54
C GLY A 666 -21.87 12.94 -4.98
N TRP A 667 -21.10 11.94 -5.45
CA TRP A 667 -19.66 11.88 -5.26
C TRP A 667 -18.99 13.15 -5.80
N THR A 668 -19.30 13.50 -7.07
CA THR A 668 -18.76 14.69 -7.73
C THR A 668 -19.06 15.97 -6.95
N ALA A 669 -20.28 16.14 -6.44
CA ALA A 669 -20.67 17.28 -5.61
C ALA A 669 -19.82 17.40 -4.33
N SER A 670 -19.55 16.26 -3.67
CA SER A 670 -18.73 16.23 -2.44
C SER A 670 -17.27 16.59 -2.73
N VAL A 671 -16.68 15.98 -3.76
CA VAL A 671 -15.26 16.19 -4.09
C VAL A 671 -15.05 17.59 -4.69
N ALA A 672 -15.95 18.08 -5.54
CA ALA A 672 -15.88 19.44 -6.07
C ALA A 672 -15.93 20.48 -4.94
N ALA A 673 -16.80 20.31 -3.94
CA ALA A 673 -16.85 21.19 -2.78
C ALA A 673 -15.61 21.06 -1.88
N ALA A 674 -15.02 19.87 -1.78
CA ALA A 674 -13.73 19.72 -1.11
C ALA A 674 -12.57 20.35 -1.88
N LEU A 675 -12.66 20.49 -3.20
CA LEU A 675 -11.64 21.15 -4.04
C LEU A 675 -11.79 22.68 -4.07
N ASP A 676 -13.02 23.17 -4.17
CA ASP A 676 -13.33 24.58 -4.43
C ASP A 676 -14.18 25.19 -3.30
N PRO A 677 -13.60 26.06 -2.46
CA PRO A 677 -14.32 26.69 -1.37
C PRO A 677 -15.37 27.73 -1.83
N ARG A 678 -15.42 28.10 -3.12
CA ARG A 678 -16.50 28.95 -3.68
C ARG A 678 -17.85 28.23 -3.69
N ILE A 679 -17.85 26.90 -3.62
CA ILE A 679 -19.07 26.10 -3.49
C ILE A 679 -19.53 26.18 -2.04
N ALA A 680 -20.55 27.01 -1.81
CA ALA A 680 -21.11 27.22 -0.49
C ALA A 680 -21.94 26.03 -0.03
N ARG A 681 -22.66 25.38 -0.94
CA ARG A 681 -23.58 24.29 -0.58
C ARG A 681 -23.38 23.09 -1.49
N SER A 682 -23.25 21.91 -0.90
CA SER A 682 -23.11 20.66 -1.66
C SER A 682 -24.08 19.59 -1.17
N LEU A 683 -24.92 19.08 -2.08
CA LEU A 683 -25.83 17.98 -1.82
C LEU A 683 -25.38 16.70 -2.54
N ASN A 684 -25.00 15.70 -1.76
CA ASN A 684 -24.65 14.37 -2.21
C ASN A 684 -25.85 13.44 -1.98
N VAL A 685 -26.50 12.96 -3.05
CA VAL A 685 -27.62 12.02 -2.97
C VAL A 685 -27.18 10.63 -3.44
N SER A 686 -27.21 9.63 -2.55
CA SER A 686 -26.78 8.25 -2.78
C SER A 686 -25.43 8.13 -3.51
N GLY A 687 -24.52 9.08 -3.28
CA GLY A 687 -23.41 9.28 -4.19
C GLY A 687 -22.06 8.82 -3.73
N SER A 688 -21.84 8.62 -2.43
CA SER A 688 -20.59 8.03 -1.92
C SER A 688 -20.78 7.59 -0.48
N THR A 689 -19.88 6.77 0.06
CA THR A 689 -19.85 6.40 1.49
C THR A 689 -18.41 6.38 2.02
N VAL A 690 -18.23 6.14 3.32
CA VAL A 690 -16.91 5.85 3.90
C VAL A 690 -16.64 4.36 3.79
N TYR A 691 -15.61 4.00 3.04
CA TYR A 691 -15.12 2.63 3.04
C TYR A 691 -14.14 2.39 4.17
N VAL A 692 -14.18 1.18 4.74
CA VAL A 692 -13.18 0.74 5.69
C VAL A 692 -11.92 0.34 4.91
N ALA A 693 -10.79 0.98 5.24
CA ALA A 693 -9.50 0.67 4.63
C ALA A 693 -9.20 -0.85 4.69
N GLY A 694 -8.84 -1.44 3.56
CA GLY A 694 -8.56 -2.88 3.44
C GLY A 694 -9.74 -3.77 3.01
N GLN A 695 -10.91 -3.21 2.66
CA GLN A 695 -11.93 -3.92 1.89
C GLN A 695 -11.76 -3.65 0.38
N PRO A 696 -12.04 -4.63 -0.52
CA PRO A 696 -12.16 -4.36 -1.94
C PRO A 696 -13.19 -3.25 -2.12
N CYS A 697 -12.83 -2.18 -2.80
CA CYS A 697 -13.75 -1.09 -3.02
C CYS A 697 -14.94 -1.59 -3.85
N PRO A 698 -16.17 -1.51 -3.34
CA PRO A 698 -17.35 -2.04 -4.03
C PRO A 698 -17.99 -1.01 -4.98
N GLY A 699 -17.43 0.19 -5.07
CA GLY A 699 -17.96 1.31 -5.85
C GLY A 699 -17.38 1.41 -7.27
N ASP A 700 -17.63 2.55 -7.90
CA ASP A 700 -17.17 2.85 -9.26
C ASP A 700 -15.70 3.32 -9.26
N TYR A 701 -15.06 3.39 -10.43
CA TYR A 701 -13.67 3.85 -10.58
C TYR A 701 -13.34 5.07 -9.71
N GLU A 702 -14.19 6.10 -9.77
CA GLU A 702 -14.00 7.37 -9.07
C GLU A 702 -14.06 7.23 -7.55
N GLU A 703 -14.78 6.24 -7.02
CA GLU A 703 -14.91 5.95 -5.59
C GLU A 703 -13.85 4.97 -5.09
N CYS A 704 -13.10 4.35 -6.00
CA CYS A 704 -12.24 3.21 -5.73
C CYS A 704 -10.75 3.42 -5.96
N LEU A 705 -10.28 4.66 -6.03
CA LEU A 705 -8.87 5.00 -6.18
C LEU A 705 -8.09 4.91 -4.87
N PRO A 706 -7.28 3.86 -4.64
CA PRO A 706 -6.56 3.69 -3.38
C PRO A 706 -5.57 4.83 -3.15
N THR A 707 -4.93 5.32 -4.22
CA THR A 707 -3.97 6.43 -4.16
C THR A 707 -4.59 7.73 -3.65
N LEU A 708 -5.87 7.99 -3.93
CA LEU A 708 -6.54 9.17 -3.39
C LEU A 708 -6.97 8.93 -1.95
N TYR A 709 -7.66 7.82 -1.69
CA TYR A 709 -8.35 7.62 -0.41
C TYR A 709 -7.47 7.10 0.72
N GLU A 710 -6.26 6.61 0.43
CA GLU A 710 -5.20 6.39 1.43
C GLU A 710 -4.63 7.71 1.95
N GLU A 711 -4.53 8.74 1.11
CA GLU A 711 -3.97 10.04 1.48
C GLU A 711 -5.05 11.01 1.99
N ILE A 712 -6.19 11.07 1.30
CA ILE A 712 -7.34 11.94 1.60
C ILE A 712 -8.60 11.06 1.71
N PRO A 713 -8.90 10.50 2.89
CA PRO A 713 -10.05 9.61 3.08
C PRO A 713 -11.39 10.34 2.97
N MET A 714 -12.50 9.62 2.78
CA MET A 714 -13.84 10.23 2.57
C MET A 714 -14.36 11.07 3.72
N GLN A 715 -13.99 10.72 4.93
CA GLN A 715 -14.24 11.59 6.07
C GLN A 715 -13.54 12.95 5.92
N THR A 716 -12.32 12.99 5.39
CA THR A 716 -11.60 14.25 5.13
C THR A 716 -12.29 15.04 4.02
N ILE A 717 -12.68 14.41 2.90
CA ILE A 717 -13.43 15.11 1.84
C ILE A 717 -14.75 15.70 2.37
N TYR A 718 -15.52 14.95 3.14
CA TYR A 718 -16.74 15.47 3.76
C TYR A 718 -16.48 16.60 4.75
N THR A 719 -15.35 16.55 5.46
CA THR A 719 -14.92 17.64 6.34
C THR A 719 -14.59 18.88 5.52
N LEU A 720 -13.81 18.74 4.43
CA LEU A 720 -13.40 19.84 3.55
C LEU A 720 -14.55 20.45 2.75
N SER A 721 -15.56 19.67 2.38
CA SER A 721 -16.76 20.16 1.67
C SER A 721 -17.64 21.03 2.57
N ALA A 722 -17.70 20.73 3.86
CA ALA A 722 -18.44 21.52 4.85
C ALA A 722 -17.61 22.66 5.49
N SER A 723 -16.27 22.62 5.40
CA SER A 723 -15.40 23.59 6.08
C SER A 723 -15.33 24.92 5.35
N GLY A 724 -15.81 25.98 6.00
CA GLY A 724 -15.75 27.37 5.53
C GLY A 724 -16.92 28.19 6.07
N THR A 725 -16.88 29.50 5.85
CA THR A 725 -17.95 30.39 6.30
C THR A 725 -19.20 30.21 5.46
N GLU A 726 -20.34 30.01 6.13
CA GLU A 726 -21.66 29.77 5.51
C GLU A 726 -21.71 28.54 4.60
N ARG A 727 -20.78 27.57 4.79
CA ARG A 727 -20.76 26.35 4.01
C ARG A 727 -21.63 25.26 4.62
N GLU A 728 -22.43 24.59 3.81
CA GLU A 728 -23.23 23.45 4.23
C GLU A 728 -23.05 22.27 3.26
N ALA A 729 -22.58 21.13 3.76
CA ALA A 729 -22.53 19.89 3.00
C ALA A 729 -23.52 18.87 3.58
N VAL A 730 -24.43 18.40 2.74
CA VAL A 730 -25.44 17.41 3.13
C VAL A 730 -25.28 16.15 2.30
N GLN A 731 -25.17 15.02 2.99
CA GLN A 731 -25.22 13.70 2.40
C GLN A 731 -26.60 13.10 2.67
N VAL A 732 -27.25 12.58 1.64
CA VAL A 732 -28.52 11.85 1.72
C VAL A 732 -28.28 10.44 1.24
N LEU A 733 -28.44 9.45 2.14
CA LEU A 733 -28.38 8.02 1.79
C LEU A 733 -29.79 7.43 1.89
N HIS A 734 -30.21 6.66 0.89
CA HIS A 734 -31.50 5.97 0.96
C HIS A 734 -31.33 4.60 1.61
N TYR A 735 -32.09 4.34 2.68
CA TYR A 735 -32.00 3.08 3.43
C TYR A 735 -32.37 1.86 2.58
N TYR A 736 -33.27 2.03 1.61
CA TYR A 736 -33.80 0.99 0.72
C TYR A 736 -33.36 1.18 -0.74
N ASP A 737 -32.20 1.79 -0.97
CA ASP A 737 -31.66 2.02 -2.31
C ASP A 737 -31.43 0.68 -3.05
N PRO A 738 -32.00 0.47 -4.25
CA PRO A 738 -31.80 -0.76 -5.01
C PRO A 738 -30.45 -0.83 -5.75
N CYS A 739 -29.75 0.30 -5.87
CA CYS A 739 -28.40 0.40 -6.44
C CYS A 739 -27.37 0.28 -5.32
N CYS A 740 -27.37 1.27 -4.43
CA CYS A 740 -26.14 1.69 -3.80
C CYS A 740 -26.34 2.14 -2.34
N TYR A 741 -25.46 1.70 -1.44
CA TYR A 741 -25.40 2.11 -0.02
C TYR A 741 -26.65 1.85 0.85
N ALA A 742 -27.45 0.84 0.50
CA ALA A 742 -28.59 0.44 1.32
C ALA A 742 -28.19 0.04 2.76
N GLY A 743 -29.15 0.16 3.68
CA GLY A 743 -29.00 -0.22 5.08
C GLY A 743 -28.59 0.92 6.01
N GLU A 744 -28.24 0.55 7.25
CA GLU A 744 -27.82 1.50 8.28
C GLU A 744 -26.35 1.89 8.07
N GLN A 745 -26.10 3.16 7.72
CA GLN A 745 -24.75 3.71 7.56
C GLN A 745 -24.64 5.06 8.28
N GLY A 746 -23.42 5.60 8.39
CA GLY A 746 -23.20 6.94 8.92
C GLY A 746 -22.41 7.07 10.20
N SER A 747 -21.68 6.03 10.63
CA SER A 747 -20.86 6.05 11.85
C SER A 747 -19.82 7.18 11.87
N TRP A 748 -19.44 7.71 10.70
CA TRP A 748 -18.51 8.83 10.54
C TRP A 748 -19.14 10.21 10.73
N ALA A 749 -20.47 10.34 10.66
CA ALA A 749 -21.11 11.65 10.54
C ALA A 749 -20.80 12.57 11.73
N ALA A 750 -20.77 12.01 12.94
CA ALA A 750 -20.44 12.75 14.15
C ALA A 750 -18.98 13.22 14.17
N SER A 751 -18.02 12.39 13.75
CA SER A 751 -16.61 12.77 13.74
C SER A 751 -16.30 13.80 12.64
N VAL A 752 -16.96 13.70 11.49
CA VAL A 752 -16.87 14.72 10.43
C VAL A 752 -17.41 16.05 10.91
N GLN A 753 -18.62 16.09 11.49
CA GLN A 753 -19.19 17.34 12.02
C GLN A 753 -18.31 17.95 13.11
N GLN A 754 -17.77 17.12 14.02
CA GLN A 754 -16.85 17.59 15.05
C GLN A 754 -15.57 18.21 14.46
N ALA A 755 -15.03 17.64 13.38
CA ALA A 755 -13.87 18.18 12.69
C ALA A 755 -14.19 19.53 11.99
N VAL A 756 -15.37 19.65 11.38
CA VAL A 756 -15.84 20.91 10.80
C VAL A 756 -15.95 22.01 11.88
N GLU A 757 -16.46 21.66 13.06
CA GLU A 757 -16.56 22.56 14.21
C GLU A 757 -15.19 22.98 14.73
N SER A 758 -14.24 22.05 14.83
CA SER A 758 -12.90 22.32 15.36
C SER A 758 -12.04 23.18 14.43
N ILE A 759 -12.15 22.99 13.11
CA ILE A 759 -11.51 23.85 12.10
C ILE A 759 -11.88 25.33 12.28
N GLY A 760 -13.12 25.58 12.71
CA GLY A 760 -13.64 26.92 12.97
C GLY A 760 -13.91 27.72 11.69
N ALA A 761 -15.18 27.87 11.33
CA ALA A 761 -15.62 28.80 10.28
C ALA A 761 -17.14 29.02 10.20
N GLY A 762 -17.95 28.30 10.98
CA GLY A 762 -19.43 28.33 10.87
C GLY A 762 -20.00 27.35 9.83
N GLY A 763 -19.19 26.43 9.32
CA GLY A 763 -19.62 25.39 8.38
C GLY A 763 -20.45 24.28 9.05
N GLN A 764 -21.19 23.51 8.26
CA GLN A 764 -22.07 22.44 8.73
C GLN A 764 -22.00 21.22 7.80
N TYR A 765 -21.81 20.04 8.40
CA TYR A 765 -21.96 18.74 7.76
C TYR A 765 -23.16 18.00 8.33
N ARG A 766 -23.98 17.43 7.46
CA ARG A 766 -25.14 16.61 7.88
C ARG A 766 -25.28 15.37 7.02
N LEU A 767 -25.48 14.23 7.68
CA LEU A 767 -25.93 13.01 7.03
C LEU A 767 -27.42 12.79 7.32
N VAL A 768 -28.19 12.54 6.27
CA VAL A 768 -29.60 12.16 6.31
C VAL A 768 -29.75 10.75 5.76
N VAL A 769 -30.28 9.84 6.56
CA VAL A 769 -30.66 8.49 6.10
C VAL A 769 -32.17 8.50 5.85
N ASP A 770 -32.56 8.58 4.58
CA ASP A 770 -33.96 8.63 4.18
C ASP A 770 -34.55 7.21 4.08
N ARG A 771 -35.67 7.00 4.79
CA ARG A 771 -36.40 5.73 4.88
C ARG A 771 -37.80 5.79 4.28
N THR A 772 -38.17 6.93 3.67
CA THR A 772 -39.56 7.26 3.35
C THR A 772 -40.14 6.40 2.23
N LYS A 773 -39.33 6.00 1.24
CA LYS A 773 -39.79 5.19 0.09
C LYS A 773 -38.82 4.05 -0.23
N PRO A 774 -39.29 2.79 -0.25
CA PRO A 774 -38.46 1.65 -0.63
C PRO A 774 -38.21 1.58 -2.15
N GLY A 775 -37.01 1.19 -2.55
CA GLY A 775 -36.70 0.76 -3.93
C GLY A 775 -36.53 1.88 -4.96
N GLN A 776 -36.10 3.09 -4.57
CA GLN A 776 -35.74 4.15 -5.53
C GLN A 776 -34.30 4.62 -5.33
N HIS A 777 -33.65 4.93 -6.45
CA HIS A 777 -32.34 5.57 -6.53
C HIS A 777 -32.52 6.90 -7.29
N ALA A 778 -32.94 7.94 -6.59
CA ALA A 778 -33.45 9.18 -7.18
C ALA A 778 -33.41 10.35 -6.20
N TYR A 779 -33.59 11.58 -6.68
CA TYR A 779 -33.92 12.72 -5.82
C TYR A 779 -35.31 12.51 -5.18
N MET A 780 -35.35 12.24 -3.88
CA MET A 780 -36.56 12.04 -3.10
C MET A 780 -37.05 13.33 -2.43
N ASP A 781 -38.12 13.22 -1.63
CA ASP A 781 -38.72 14.35 -0.91
C ASP A 781 -37.73 14.99 0.09
N SER A 782 -36.83 14.19 0.69
CA SER A 782 -35.81 14.70 1.62
C SER A 782 -34.76 15.58 0.94
N SER A 783 -34.16 15.12 -0.17
CA SER A 783 -33.16 15.87 -0.93
C SER A 783 -33.77 17.10 -1.60
N ARG A 784 -34.99 16.99 -2.14
CA ARG A 784 -35.72 18.15 -2.69
C ARG A 784 -36.04 19.18 -1.62
N SER A 785 -36.51 18.77 -0.44
CA SER A 785 -36.77 19.71 0.66
C SER A 785 -35.51 20.44 1.13
N ILE A 786 -34.35 19.78 1.11
CA ILE A 786 -33.07 20.44 1.42
C ILE A 786 -32.76 21.51 0.37
N LEU A 787 -32.87 21.18 -0.92
CA LEU A 787 -32.65 22.14 -2.00
C LEU A 787 -33.66 23.29 -1.95
N ASP A 788 -34.93 23.02 -1.69
CA ASP A 788 -35.98 24.02 -1.57
C ASP A 788 -35.65 25.06 -0.49
N ASN A 789 -35.08 24.63 0.64
CA ASN A 789 -34.68 25.53 1.72
C ASN A 789 -33.39 26.32 1.40
N TRP A 790 -32.50 25.75 0.59
CA TRP A 790 -31.29 26.45 0.15
C TRP A 790 -31.60 27.48 -0.94
N LEU A 791 -32.55 27.19 -1.82
CA LEU A 791 -32.87 28.01 -2.99
C LEU A 791 -34.05 28.96 -2.78
N SER A 792 -34.68 28.95 -1.60
CA SER A 792 -35.65 29.96 -1.14
C SER A 792 -34.95 31.18 -0.56
#